data_AF-T1IK67-F1
#
_entry.id   AF-T1IK67-F1
#
_cell.length_a   1.000
_cell.length_b   1.000
_cell.length_c   1.000
_cell.angle_alpha   90.00
_cell.angle_beta   90.00
_cell.angle_gamma   90.00
#
_symmetry.space_group_name_H-M   'P 1'
#
loop_
_entity.id
_entity.type
_entity.pdbx_description
1 polymer ?
#
loop_
_entity_poly.entity_id
_entity_poly.type
_entity_poly.pdbx_seq_one_letter_code
_entity_poly.pdbx_strand_id
1 'polypeptide(L)'
;SGEIVKSRLAETSKASAIENLTNIVEGLDKVHEDLENITQGTQSLIFQVRQLDESLKDIRNRITMMLASCRDQVCEEIRRYAGSSNLTVTASLYQLPDVSDIAHKISDFIQKGVEAEVRKGKDSLDKISVLVQQAVDRTVPEIKLKLIQVGKELEDHSDNLCGIIDKVELQRGRTAVNTIKAYSDEYASLRHYVGLGLCCAVLLITICFVCGLFCGFCGHKPHPYGNDTCSRVTGANFLMAAVYLIFLLSIFLLAVITLLFLVGGVAERVVCDPIQDSQNGSVFELAETFLIDKRYLDERLNYLPISDVMRNCHQNLSIYNVLHLEHVFNITEAKNYKERYKLDDQGAELRQQIALNPPVLILTAQATQQLRELAESEFAKLDFDSFMKRLDLPVTPIDLNDVMHKLDEVSGYVRNDIAYNLKRERDTLDYLQREVVANVTATMTKIKKYLLSVQTNILFNKTTFREIIYDLLNQAEQAQKFIQTHGRTEVMNLADEFTVNFTRLLDEYAKHIEHKVQIEIGQCGPMSKAFNSSVVGVCKNIISPFNGFWASIGWCILLFMPSIIFAVLLSSSYRKTDPYTGPLVESAHKKRRPRTSETYDNRNGYVPDYMLGAGEDAARFRREAYPQPSSHANSRYSRVDVTPTYAPEVYKPSAPSANWTPDYSSSSNLGSPDYERPPPYYFPGPMPENNG
;
A
#
# COMPACT_ATOMS: atom_id res chain seq x y z
N SER A 1 13.31 26.66 -15.59
CA SER A 1 12.18 27.36 -16.23
C SER A 1 12.47 27.63 -17.69
N GLY A 2 13.53 28.38 -17.99
CA GLY A 2 13.87 28.89 -19.32
C GLY A 2 13.90 27.86 -20.44
N GLU A 3 14.50 26.68 -20.24
CA GLU A 3 14.50 25.61 -21.25
C GLU A 3 13.09 25.18 -21.70
N ILE A 4 12.10 25.18 -20.79
CA ILE A 4 10.71 24.85 -21.12
C ILE A 4 10.08 25.99 -21.95
N VAL A 5 10.37 27.25 -21.58
CA VAL A 5 9.92 28.43 -22.33
C VAL A 5 10.57 28.47 -23.71
N LYS A 6 11.87 28.20 -23.80
CA LYS A 6 12.66 28.09 -25.03
C LYS A 6 12.09 27.01 -25.94
N SER A 7 11.83 25.82 -25.39
CA SER A 7 11.27 24.68 -26.11
C SER A 7 9.89 25.00 -26.68
N ARG A 8 8.91 25.39 -25.84
CA ARG A 8 7.56 25.77 -26.32
C ARG A 8 7.61 26.93 -27.32
N LEU A 9 8.44 27.95 -27.10
CA LEU A 9 8.55 29.10 -27.99
C LEU A 9 9.17 28.70 -29.33
N ALA A 10 10.22 27.87 -29.35
CA ALA A 10 10.87 27.39 -30.57
C ALA A 10 9.95 26.46 -31.38
N GLU A 11 9.22 25.57 -30.71
CA GLU A 11 8.21 24.67 -31.30
C GLU A 11 7.05 25.48 -31.92
N THR A 12 6.47 26.41 -31.14
CA THR A 12 5.28 27.18 -31.54
C THR A 12 5.60 28.23 -32.60
N SER A 13 6.81 28.80 -32.60
CA SER A 13 7.26 29.76 -33.63
C SER A 13 7.93 29.10 -34.84
N LYS A 14 8.27 27.80 -34.81
CA LYS A 14 9.13 27.11 -35.80
C LYS A 14 10.55 27.68 -35.92
N ALA A 15 11.08 28.32 -34.87
CA ALA A 15 12.40 28.96 -34.91
C ALA A 15 13.58 27.98 -35.06
N SER A 16 13.35 26.66 -34.92
CA SER A 16 14.29 25.60 -35.30
C SER A 16 14.72 25.66 -36.78
N ALA A 17 13.95 26.32 -37.66
CA ALA A 17 14.36 26.60 -39.02
C ALA A 17 15.67 27.42 -39.11
N ILE A 18 15.92 28.31 -38.14
CA ILE A 18 17.16 29.11 -38.06
C ILE A 18 18.36 28.22 -37.75
N GLU A 19 18.18 27.23 -36.87
CA GLU A 19 19.23 26.27 -36.53
C GLU A 19 19.59 25.40 -37.74
N ASN A 20 18.59 24.91 -38.48
CA ASN A 20 18.83 24.20 -39.73
C ASN A 20 19.52 25.07 -40.80
N LEU A 21 19.14 26.35 -40.94
CA LEU A 21 19.84 27.30 -41.81
C LEU A 21 21.29 27.56 -41.35
N THR A 22 21.54 27.63 -40.04
CA THR A 22 22.89 27.81 -39.48
C THR A 22 23.76 26.61 -39.86
N ASN A 23 23.26 25.39 -39.63
CA ASN A 23 23.99 24.15 -39.94
C ASN A 23 24.30 24.02 -41.44
N ILE A 24 23.37 24.41 -42.33
CA ILE A 24 23.60 24.42 -43.78
C ILE A 24 24.69 25.43 -44.16
N VAL A 25 24.66 26.64 -43.59
CA VAL A 25 25.61 27.69 -43.97
C VAL A 25 27.00 27.46 -43.37
N GLU A 26 27.12 26.94 -42.13
CA GLU A 26 28.39 26.47 -41.57
C GLU A 26 28.98 25.29 -42.38
N GLY A 27 28.14 24.51 -43.07
CA GLY A 27 28.58 23.46 -44.00
C GLY A 27 29.18 23.96 -45.32
N LEU A 28 28.95 25.23 -45.71
CA LEU A 28 29.35 25.73 -47.04
C LEU A 28 30.87 25.86 -47.21
N ASP A 29 31.62 26.18 -46.16
CA ASP A 29 33.10 26.22 -46.20
C ASP A 29 33.67 24.83 -46.56
N LYS A 30 33.15 23.78 -45.93
CA LYS A 30 33.57 22.39 -46.19
C LYS A 30 33.19 21.96 -47.61
N VAL A 31 32.02 22.39 -48.09
CA VAL A 31 31.56 22.15 -49.47
C VAL A 31 32.43 22.91 -50.49
N HIS A 32 32.82 24.15 -50.22
CA HIS A 32 33.74 24.92 -51.08
C HIS A 32 35.08 24.20 -51.23
N GLU A 33 35.72 23.82 -50.12
CA GLU A 33 36.98 23.07 -50.12
C GLU A 33 36.85 21.75 -50.90
N ASP A 34 35.77 20.98 -50.69
CA ASP A 34 35.56 19.72 -51.40
C ASP A 34 35.29 19.92 -52.90
N LEU A 35 34.63 21.01 -53.30
CA LEU A 35 34.42 21.37 -54.71
C LEU A 35 35.70 21.83 -55.40
N GLU A 36 36.57 22.61 -54.75
CA GLU A 36 37.90 22.94 -55.29
C GLU A 36 38.74 21.67 -55.48
N ASN A 37 38.68 20.74 -54.52
CA ASN A 37 39.33 19.43 -54.65
C ASN A 37 38.73 18.58 -55.79
N ILE A 38 37.43 18.65 -56.05
CA ILE A 38 36.77 18.01 -57.21
C ILE A 38 37.25 18.64 -58.52
N THR A 39 37.34 19.97 -58.61
CA THR A 39 37.85 20.68 -59.80
C THR A 39 39.29 20.27 -60.10
N GLN A 40 40.20 20.37 -59.12
CA GLN A 40 41.61 19.99 -59.27
C GLN A 40 41.75 18.48 -59.60
N GLY A 41 40.98 17.63 -58.93
CA GLY A 41 40.93 16.20 -59.18
C GLY A 41 40.46 15.87 -60.59
N THR A 42 39.42 16.55 -61.08
CA THR A 42 38.85 16.36 -62.44
C THR A 42 39.81 16.82 -63.52
N GLN A 43 40.50 17.95 -63.34
CA GLN A 43 41.56 18.41 -64.24
C GLN A 43 42.73 17.40 -64.30
N SER A 44 43.18 16.91 -63.15
CA SER A 44 44.23 15.87 -63.06
C SER A 44 43.79 14.56 -63.72
N LEU A 45 42.54 14.13 -63.49
CA LEU A 45 41.95 12.94 -64.08
C LEU A 45 41.89 13.04 -65.61
N ILE A 46 41.43 14.17 -66.17
CA ILE A 46 41.38 14.39 -67.62
C ILE A 46 42.79 14.35 -68.25
N PHE A 47 43.82 14.84 -67.55
CA PHE A 47 45.21 14.73 -68.01
C PHE A 47 45.70 13.27 -68.04
N GLN A 48 45.50 12.52 -66.94
CA GLN A 48 45.88 11.10 -66.85
C GLN A 48 45.13 10.25 -67.89
N VAL A 49 43.84 10.53 -68.10
CA VAL A 49 42.96 9.88 -69.09
C VAL A 49 43.44 10.12 -70.52
N ARG A 50 43.85 11.35 -70.87
CA ARG A 50 44.44 11.64 -72.19
C ARG A 50 45.75 10.89 -72.41
N GLN A 51 46.66 10.92 -71.43
CA GLN A 51 47.94 10.21 -71.49
C GLN A 51 47.75 8.69 -71.68
N LEU A 52 46.79 8.10 -70.97
CA LEU A 52 46.43 6.68 -71.10
C LEU A 52 45.86 6.35 -72.47
N ASP A 53 44.89 7.14 -72.96
CA ASP A 53 44.21 6.91 -74.24
C ASP A 53 45.13 7.11 -75.45
N GLU A 54 46.00 8.12 -75.42
CA GLU A 54 47.08 8.29 -76.39
C GLU A 54 47.99 7.05 -76.40
N SER A 55 48.46 6.61 -75.23
CA SER A 55 49.31 5.43 -75.09
C SER A 55 48.64 4.14 -75.61
N LEU A 56 47.36 3.92 -75.29
CA LEU A 56 46.59 2.74 -75.73
C LEU A 56 46.35 2.74 -77.25
N LYS A 57 46.02 3.91 -77.84
CA LYS A 57 45.92 4.07 -79.29
C LYS A 57 47.25 3.78 -79.96
N ASP A 58 48.36 4.23 -79.38
CA ASP A 58 49.71 4.03 -79.91
C ASP A 58 50.12 2.55 -79.88
N ILE A 59 49.87 1.85 -78.77
CA ILE A 59 50.05 0.39 -78.62
C ILE A 59 49.22 -0.35 -79.67
N ARG A 60 47.93 -0.04 -79.80
CA ARG A 60 47.03 -0.65 -80.80
C ARG A 60 47.53 -0.43 -82.23
N ASN A 61 48.01 0.78 -82.54
CA ASN A 61 48.56 1.11 -83.86
C ASN A 61 49.84 0.29 -84.14
N ARG A 62 50.77 0.19 -83.17
CA ARG A 62 51.99 -0.64 -83.30
C ARG A 62 51.67 -2.12 -83.46
N ILE A 63 50.78 -2.69 -82.63
CA ILE A 63 50.32 -4.08 -82.74
C ILE A 63 49.72 -4.34 -84.13
N THR A 64 48.87 -3.44 -84.63
CA THR A 64 48.24 -3.57 -85.96
C THR A 64 49.28 -3.56 -87.08
N MET A 65 50.28 -2.66 -87.03
CA MET A 65 51.36 -2.60 -88.01
C MET A 65 52.25 -3.86 -87.98
N MET A 66 52.57 -4.37 -86.79
CA MET A 66 53.37 -5.60 -86.65
C MET A 66 52.63 -6.82 -87.19
N LEU A 67 51.34 -6.99 -86.86
CA LEU A 67 50.52 -8.10 -87.36
C LEU A 67 50.24 -8.01 -88.87
N ALA A 68 50.25 -6.81 -89.45
CA ALA A 68 50.16 -6.63 -90.91
C ALA A 68 51.41 -7.13 -91.67
N SER A 69 52.56 -7.30 -91.00
CA SER A 69 53.77 -7.90 -91.60
C SER A 69 53.77 -9.43 -91.61
N CYS A 70 52.83 -10.06 -90.91
CA CYS A 70 52.72 -11.50 -90.75
C CYS A 70 51.79 -12.13 -91.82
N ARG A 71 52.09 -13.37 -92.24
CA ARG A 71 51.29 -14.12 -93.23
C ARG A 71 50.63 -15.39 -92.67
N ASP A 72 50.88 -15.72 -91.42
CA ASP A 72 50.37 -16.93 -90.78
C ASP A 72 48.89 -16.77 -90.43
N GLN A 73 48.09 -17.83 -90.55
CA GLN A 73 46.64 -17.79 -90.32
C GLN A 73 46.28 -17.32 -88.90
N VAL A 74 47.13 -17.65 -87.91
CA VAL A 74 47.04 -17.16 -86.54
C VAL A 74 47.10 -15.62 -86.49
N CYS A 75 48.02 -14.99 -87.22
CA CYS A 75 48.16 -13.54 -87.29
C CYS A 75 46.93 -12.83 -87.90
N GLU A 76 46.23 -13.43 -88.86
CA GLU A 76 44.97 -12.88 -89.41
C GLU A 76 43.88 -12.77 -88.33
N GLU A 77 43.73 -13.80 -87.50
CA GLU A 77 42.74 -13.85 -86.41
C GLU A 77 43.06 -12.79 -85.34
N ILE A 78 44.33 -12.68 -84.95
CA ILE A 78 44.77 -11.68 -83.97
C ILE A 78 44.68 -10.27 -84.54
N ARG A 79 44.94 -10.06 -85.84
CA ARG A 79 44.77 -8.75 -86.49
C ARG A 79 43.30 -8.32 -86.48
N ARG A 80 42.36 -9.27 -86.56
CA ARG A 80 40.93 -8.99 -86.35
C ARG A 80 40.65 -8.68 -84.87
N TYR A 81 41.15 -9.49 -83.94
CA TYR A 81 40.98 -9.26 -82.49
C TYR A 81 41.49 -7.87 -82.09
N ALA A 82 42.77 -7.56 -82.34
CA ALA A 82 43.39 -6.27 -82.02
C ALA A 82 42.78 -5.07 -82.80
N GLY A 83 42.23 -5.31 -84.00
CA GLY A 83 41.48 -4.30 -84.76
C GLY A 83 40.06 -4.06 -84.24
N SER A 84 39.44 -5.06 -83.62
CA SER A 84 38.14 -4.96 -82.92
C SER A 84 38.26 -4.52 -81.46
N SER A 85 39.44 -4.71 -80.85
CA SER A 85 39.77 -4.22 -79.52
C SER A 85 39.87 -2.70 -79.54
N ASN A 86 38.81 -2.03 -79.08
CA ASN A 86 38.84 -0.61 -78.77
C ASN A 86 39.71 -0.33 -77.53
N LEU A 87 41.03 -0.43 -77.73
CA LEU A 87 42.09 0.04 -76.85
C LEU A 87 42.04 1.57 -76.79
N THR A 88 41.09 2.06 -76.00
CA THR A 88 40.72 3.47 -75.79
C THR A 88 40.14 3.61 -74.39
N VAL A 89 40.24 4.80 -73.80
CA VAL A 89 39.64 5.09 -72.47
C VAL A 89 38.13 5.35 -72.61
N THR A 90 37.36 4.98 -71.58
CA THR A 90 35.88 5.11 -71.57
C THR A 90 35.45 6.57 -71.74
N ALA A 91 34.61 6.82 -72.75
CA ALA A 91 34.28 8.17 -73.22
C ALA A 91 33.64 9.10 -72.17
N SER A 92 32.97 8.54 -71.14
CA SER A 92 32.38 9.30 -70.03
C SER A 92 33.40 10.10 -69.22
N LEU A 93 34.65 9.63 -69.14
CA LEU A 93 35.73 10.27 -68.36
C LEU A 93 36.23 11.58 -68.99
N TYR A 94 35.89 11.84 -70.26
CA TYR A 94 36.08 13.13 -70.93
C TYR A 94 34.90 14.09 -70.74
N GLN A 95 33.78 13.63 -70.19
CA GLN A 95 32.51 14.34 -70.08
C GLN A 95 32.01 14.38 -68.62
N LEU A 96 32.95 14.68 -67.72
CA LEU A 96 32.66 15.03 -66.34
C LEU A 96 32.22 16.50 -66.26
N PRO A 97 31.17 16.85 -65.48
CA PRO A 97 30.77 18.23 -65.27
C PRO A 97 31.88 19.08 -64.67
N ASP A 98 32.05 20.31 -65.18
CA ASP A 98 32.87 21.32 -64.51
C ASP A 98 32.09 21.91 -63.32
N VAL A 99 32.77 22.08 -62.19
CA VAL A 99 32.20 22.66 -60.96
C VAL A 99 32.96 23.92 -60.50
N SER A 100 33.89 24.44 -61.32
CA SER A 100 34.67 25.65 -61.03
C SER A 100 33.77 26.87 -60.79
N ASP A 101 32.81 27.11 -61.67
CA ASP A 101 31.84 28.20 -61.53
C ASP A 101 30.94 28.05 -60.29
N ILE A 102 30.71 26.80 -59.85
CA ILE A 102 29.91 26.49 -58.65
C ILE A 102 30.73 26.80 -57.39
N ALA A 103 32.00 26.40 -57.36
CA ALA A 103 32.92 26.73 -56.27
C ALA A 103 33.06 28.25 -56.10
N HIS A 104 33.31 28.99 -57.20
CA HIS A 104 33.42 30.45 -57.16
C HIS A 104 32.13 31.13 -56.65
N LYS A 105 30.94 30.70 -57.09
CA LYS A 105 29.65 31.25 -56.62
C LYS A 105 29.42 31.01 -55.11
N ILE A 106 29.94 29.90 -54.57
CA ILE A 106 29.91 29.63 -53.11
C ILE A 106 30.97 30.47 -52.39
N SER A 107 32.14 30.70 -52.98
CA SER A 107 33.18 31.61 -52.45
C SER A 107 32.64 33.03 -52.29
N ASP A 108 31.98 33.55 -53.33
CA ASP A 108 31.30 34.86 -53.29
C ASP A 108 30.21 34.91 -52.20
N PHE A 109 29.49 33.80 -51.97
CA PHE A 109 28.46 33.71 -50.94
C PHE A 109 29.04 33.72 -49.52
N ILE A 110 30.16 33.02 -49.28
CA ILE A 110 30.89 33.03 -48.01
C ILE A 110 31.45 34.44 -47.75
N GLN A 111 32.13 35.04 -48.73
CA GLN A 111 32.67 36.40 -48.64
C GLN A 111 31.60 37.49 -48.42
N LYS A 112 30.37 37.27 -48.91
CA LYS A 112 29.19 38.12 -48.64
C LYS A 112 28.72 38.08 -47.17
N GLY A 113 29.29 37.23 -46.30
CA GLY A 113 29.08 37.25 -44.85
C GLY A 113 27.76 36.66 -44.37
N VAL A 114 27.09 35.81 -45.18
CA VAL A 114 25.74 35.30 -44.88
C VAL A 114 25.73 34.44 -43.62
N GLU A 115 26.80 33.69 -43.36
CA GLU A 115 26.99 32.91 -42.13
C GLU A 115 26.88 33.81 -40.89
N ALA A 116 27.59 34.93 -40.87
CA ALA A 116 27.54 35.88 -39.76
C ALA A 116 26.16 36.52 -39.58
N GLU A 117 25.35 36.68 -40.63
CA GLU A 117 23.97 37.18 -40.52
C GLU A 117 22.99 36.12 -40.00
N VAL A 118 23.06 34.88 -40.49
CA VAL A 118 22.25 33.76 -39.97
C VAL A 118 22.62 33.47 -38.51
N ARG A 119 23.93 33.52 -38.18
CA ARG A 119 24.46 33.36 -36.83
C ARG A 119 23.99 34.48 -35.89
N LYS A 120 23.98 35.75 -36.33
CA LYS A 120 23.34 36.87 -35.59
C LYS A 120 21.85 36.63 -35.36
N GLY A 121 21.15 36.01 -36.31
CA GLY A 121 19.76 35.60 -36.18
C GLY A 121 19.56 34.58 -35.05
N LYS A 122 20.34 33.50 -35.06
CA LYS A 122 20.36 32.47 -34.00
C LYS A 122 20.70 33.08 -32.64
N ASP A 123 21.78 33.84 -32.57
CA ASP A 123 22.21 34.64 -31.41
C ASP A 123 21.09 35.52 -30.84
N SER A 124 20.27 36.12 -31.71
CA SER A 124 19.19 37.01 -31.32
C SER A 124 17.99 36.24 -30.77
N LEU A 125 17.69 35.06 -31.33
CA LEU A 125 16.72 34.12 -30.77
C LEU A 125 17.16 33.61 -29.39
N ASP A 126 18.42 33.19 -29.25
CA ASP A 126 18.98 32.75 -27.97
C ASP A 126 19.00 33.91 -26.95
N LYS A 127 19.23 35.15 -27.38
CA LYS A 127 19.08 36.34 -26.52
C LYS A 127 17.63 36.58 -26.08
N ILE A 128 16.60 36.26 -26.87
CA ILE A 128 15.21 36.23 -26.35
C ILE A 128 15.12 35.20 -25.22
N SER A 129 15.60 33.97 -25.46
CA SER A 129 15.53 32.90 -24.47
C SER A 129 16.24 33.29 -23.16
N VAL A 130 17.38 33.96 -23.24
CA VAL A 130 18.12 34.45 -22.07
C VAL A 130 17.42 35.64 -21.40
N LEU A 131 16.86 36.59 -22.14
CA LEU A 131 16.13 37.73 -21.57
C LEU A 131 14.83 37.30 -20.89
N VAL A 132 14.07 36.41 -21.54
CA VAL A 132 12.88 35.77 -20.95
C VAL A 132 13.28 34.97 -19.72
N GLN A 133 14.35 34.17 -19.79
CA GLN A 133 14.83 33.43 -18.62
C GLN A 133 15.36 34.34 -17.51
N GLN A 134 15.93 35.52 -17.79
CA GLN A 134 16.35 36.49 -16.77
C GLN A 134 15.17 37.22 -16.12
N ALA A 135 14.08 37.48 -16.86
CA ALA A 135 12.84 37.99 -16.27
C ALA A 135 12.19 36.92 -15.38
N VAL A 136 12.10 35.68 -15.88
CA VAL A 136 11.59 34.52 -15.15
C VAL A 136 12.43 34.22 -13.91
N ASP A 137 13.75 34.16 -14.01
CA ASP A 137 14.66 33.88 -12.89
C ASP A 137 14.82 35.07 -11.91
N ARG A 138 14.26 36.24 -12.20
CA ARG A 138 14.13 37.33 -11.20
C ARG A 138 12.85 37.20 -10.40
N THR A 139 11.71 37.00 -11.06
CA THR A 139 10.40 37.05 -10.39
C THR A 139 9.92 35.68 -9.88
N VAL A 140 10.23 34.58 -10.59
CA VAL A 140 9.83 33.24 -10.14
C VAL A 140 10.50 32.84 -8.82
N PRO A 141 11.76 33.20 -8.48
CA PRO A 141 12.29 32.93 -7.15
C PRO A 141 11.56 33.67 -6.02
N GLU A 142 11.12 34.92 -6.22
CA GLU A 142 10.36 35.65 -5.19
C GLU A 142 8.98 35.01 -4.97
N ILE A 143 8.28 34.72 -6.07
CA ILE A 143 7.00 33.98 -6.05
C ILE A 143 7.21 32.61 -5.39
N LYS A 144 8.22 31.84 -5.79
CA LYS A 144 8.56 30.52 -5.23
C LYS A 144 8.92 30.59 -3.74
N LEU A 145 9.64 31.61 -3.27
CA LEU A 145 9.96 31.77 -1.86
C LEU A 145 8.70 32.01 -1.02
N LYS A 146 7.79 32.89 -1.47
CA LYS A 146 6.49 33.11 -0.81
C LYS A 146 5.61 31.86 -0.83
N LEU A 147 5.60 31.11 -1.94
CA LEU A 147 4.86 29.84 -2.05
C LEU A 147 5.45 28.73 -1.18
N ILE A 148 6.78 28.67 -1.01
CA ILE A 148 7.45 27.76 -0.05
C ILE A 148 7.12 28.18 1.39
N GLN A 149 7.10 29.48 1.69
CA GLN A 149 6.70 29.98 3.00
C GLN A 149 5.25 29.59 3.34
N VAL A 150 4.31 29.76 2.40
CA VAL A 150 2.92 29.28 2.55
C VAL A 150 2.87 27.77 2.77
N GLY A 151 3.61 26.99 1.96
CA GLY A 151 3.67 25.54 2.10
C GLY A 151 4.14 25.11 3.49
N LYS A 152 5.20 25.74 3.99
CA LYS A 152 5.73 25.48 5.34
C LYS A 152 4.77 25.97 6.44
N GLU A 153 4.11 27.12 6.26
CA GLU A 153 3.10 27.56 7.23
C GLU A 153 1.97 26.53 7.34
N LEU A 154 1.49 25.95 6.24
CA LEU A 154 0.49 24.87 6.27
C LEU A 154 1.03 23.57 6.92
N GLU A 155 2.31 23.25 6.77
CA GLU A 155 3.00 22.14 7.45
C GLU A 155 3.10 22.37 8.97
N ASP A 156 3.63 23.53 9.39
CA ASP A 156 3.71 23.95 10.81
C ASP A 156 2.29 24.00 11.44
N HIS A 157 1.25 24.36 10.68
CA HIS A 157 -0.17 24.33 11.11
C HIS A 157 -0.70 22.90 11.30
N SER A 158 -0.33 21.95 10.44
CA SER A 158 -0.70 20.54 10.56
C SER A 158 -0.07 19.88 11.79
N ASP A 159 1.23 20.08 11.99
CA ASP A 159 1.97 19.45 13.09
C ASP A 159 1.52 19.95 14.48
N ASN A 160 1.15 21.23 14.59
CA ASN A 160 0.59 21.77 15.83
C ASN A 160 -0.79 21.14 16.17
N LEU A 161 -1.63 20.83 15.17
CA LEU A 161 -2.90 20.14 15.41
C LEU A 161 -2.70 18.70 15.88
N CYS A 162 -1.83 17.92 15.21
CA CYS A 162 -1.46 16.58 15.64
C CYS A 162 -0.89 16.60 17.07
N GLY A 163 0.03 17.52 17.35
CA GLY A 163 0.65 17.70 18.67
C GLY A 163 -0.30 18.20 19.77
N ILE A 164 -1.52 18.64 19.46
CA ILE A 164 -2.60 18.88 20.44
C ILE A 164 -3.39 17.59 20.68
N ILE A 165 -3.75 16.88 19.61
CA ILE A 165 -4.60 15.67 19.68
C ILE A 165 -3.90 14.53 20.42
N ASP A 166 -2.60 14.29 20.13
CA ASP A 166 -1.80 13.26 20.83
C ASP A 166 -1.75 13.45 22.35
N LYS A 167 -1.87 14.70 22.84
CA LYS A 167 -1.85 15.03 24.27
C LYS A 167 -3.17 14.73 24.98
N VAL A 168 -4.26 14.51 24.23
CA VAL A 168 -5.59 14.15 24.76
C VAL A 168 -5.70 12.64 25.01
N GLU A 169 -4.86 11.81 24.37
CA GLU A 169 -5.06 10.35 24.35
C GLU A 169 -4.58 9.57 25.60
N LEU A 170 -5.43 8.62 25.98
CA LEU A 170 -5.20 7.35 26.68
C LEU A 170 -4.48 7.32 28.06
N GLN A 171 -3.38 8.03 28.30
CA GLN A 171 -2.53 7.74 29.48
C GLN A 171 -3.27 7.92 30.82
N ARG A 172 -4.02 9.03 30.98
CA ARG A 172 -4.76 9.32 32.23
C ARG A 172 -5.95 8.39 32.45
N GLY A 173 -6.63 7.96 31.37
CA GLY A 173 -7.69 6.95 31.46
C GLY A 173 -7.13 5.59 31.91
N ARG A 174 -5.96 5.21 31.37
CA ARG A 174 -5.27 3.96 31.71
C ARG A 174 -4.83 3.91 33.18
N THR A 175 -4.35 5.02 33.75
CA THR A 175 -4.03 5.07 35.19
C THR A 175 -5.28 4.98 36.06
N ALA A 176 -6.38 5.67 35.73
CA ALA A 176 -7.64 5.57 36.48
C ALA A 176 -8.20 4.14 36.50
N VAL A 177 -8.25 3.46 35.34
CA VAL A 177 -8.70 2.06 35.23
C VAL A 177 -7.79 1.11 36.02
N ASN A 178 -6.48 1.31 35.98
CA ASN A 178 -5.54 0.49 36.77
C ASN A 178 -5.75 0.64 38.28
N THR A 179 -6.01 1.86 38.78
CA THR A 179 -6.30 2.11 40.21
C THR A 179 -7.61 1.45 40.64
N ILE A 180 -8.68 1.59 39.84
CA ILE A 180 -9.98 0.93 40.12
C ILE A 180 -9.81 -0.60 40.12
N LYS A 181 -9.03 -1.14 39.19
CA LYS A 181 -8.73 -2.58 39.15
C LYS A 181 -7.98 -3.03 40.41
N ALA A 182 -6.94 -2.32 40.83
CA ALA A 182 -6.16 -2.67 42.02
C ALA A 182 -7.05 -2.79 43.28
N TYR A 183 -7.92 -1.80 43.52
CA TYR A 183 -8.89 -1.86 44.62
C TYR A 183 -9.93 -2.98 44.44
N SER A 184 -10.42 -3.22 43.21
CA SER A 184 -11.36 -4.33 42.96
C SER A 184 -10.73 -5.69 43.27
N ASP A 185 -9.48 -5.90 42.87
CA ASP A 185 -8.75 -7.16 43.07
C ASP A 185 -8.42 -7.38 44.56
N GLU A 186 -8.04 -6.34 45.30
CA GLU A 186 -7.81 -6.40 46.76
C GLU A 186 -9.09 -6.80 47.52
N TYR A 187 -10.23 -6.16 47.24
CA TYR A 187 -11.50 -6.48 47.88
C TYR A 187 -12.26 -7.65 47.22
N ALA A 188 -11.71 -8.33 46.20
CA ALA A 188 -12.38 -9.47 45.55
C ALA A 188 -12.57 -10.66 46.49
N SER A 189 -11.51 -11.01 47.24
CA SER A 189 -11.52 -12.14 48.18
C SER A 189 -12.57 -11.97 49.29
N LEU A 190 -12.59 -10.80 49.93
CA LEU A 190 -13.56 -10.49 51.00
C LEU A 190 -15.01 -10.55 50.49
N ARG A 191 -15.29 -9.95 49.31
CA ARG A 191 -16.62 -10.00 48.68
C ARG A 191 -17.08 -11.44 48.42
N HIS A 192 -16.17 -12.29 47.92
CA HIS A 192 -16.48 -13.69 47.64
C HIS A 192 -16.85 -14.47 48.91
N TYR A 193 -16.04 -14.38 49.98
CA TYR A 193 -16.33 -15.10 51.23
C TYR A 193 -17.59 -14.60 51.95
N VAL A 194 -17.87 -13.29 51.94
CA VAL A 194 -19.10 -12.74 52.51
C VAL A 194 -20.33 -13.20 51.72
N GLY A 195 -20.27 -13.14 50.38
CA GLY A 195 -21.36 -13.63 49.52
C GLY A 195 -21.62 -15.13 49.70
N LEU A 196 -20.56 -15.94 49.74
CA LEU A 196 -20.64 -17.38 50.00
C LEU A 196 -21.26 -17.68 51.37
N GLY A 197 -20.85 -16.96 52.42
CA GLY A 197 -21.39 -17.12 53.77
C GLY A 197 -22.90 -16.83 53.86
N LEU A 198 -23.36 -15.77 53.19
CA LEU A 198 -24.79 -15.45 53.09
C LEU A 198 -25.58 -16.55 52.35
N CYS A 199 -25.06 -17.03 51.22
CA CYS A 199 -25.67 -18.15 50.49
C CYS A 199 -25.73 -19.44 51.32
N CYS A 200 -24.66 -19.79 52.03
CA CYS A 200 -24.62 -20.95 52.90
C CYS A 200 -25.61 -20.84 54.07
N ALA A 201 -25.80 -19.64 54.64
CA ALA A 201 -26.78 -19.41 55.71
C ALA A 201 -28.22 -19.65 55.23
N VAL A 202 -28.59 -19.13 54.05
CA VAL A 202 -29.91 -19.36 53.43
C VAL A 202 -30.10 -20.84 53.07
N LEU A 203 -29.07 -21.48 52.51
CA LEU A 203 -29.08 -22.89 52.11
C LEU A 203 -29.21 -23.84 53.31
N LEU A 204 -28.59 -23.51 54.45
CA LEU A 204 -28.75 -24.28 55.69
C LEU A 204 -30.21 -24.25 56.17
N ILE A 205 -30.86 -23.08 56.14
CA ILE A 205 -32.28 -22.92 56.51
C ILE A 205 -33.19 -23.72 55.58
N THR A 206 -32.97 -23.66 54.25
CA THR A 206 -33.79 -24.42 53.29
C THR A 206 -33.59 -25.93 53.43
N ILE A 207 -32.37 -26.42 53.67
CA ILE A 207 -32.13 -27.84 53.97
C ILE A 207 -32.87 -28.27 55.24
N CYS A 208 -32.83 -27.48 56.33
CA CYS A 208 -33.58 -27.82 57.55
C CYS A 208 -35.10 -27.88 57.31
N PHE A 209 -35.67 -27.00 56.47
CA PHE A 209 -37.07 -27.12 56.05
C PHE A 209 -37.33 -28.39 55.21
N VAL A 210 -36.51 -28.66 54.19
CA VAL A 210 -36.69 -29.83 53.30
C VAL A 210 -36.57 -31.14 54.07
N CYS A 211 -35.56 -31.30 54.92
CA CYS A 211 -35.41 -32.47 55.80
C CYS A 211 -36.57 -32.56 56.82
N GLY A 212 -37.01 -31.42 57.37
CA GLY A 212 -38.16 -31.36 58.28
C GLY A 212 -39.47 -31.83 57.66
N LEU A 213 -39.74 -31.44 56.41
CA LEU A 213 -40.90 -31.87 55.63
C LEU A 213 -40.76 -33.34 55.19
N PHE A 214 -39.59 -33.77 54.73
CA PHE A 214 -39.37 -35.14 54.24
C PHE A 214 -39.49 -36.18 55.38
N CYS A 215 -38.83 -35.96 56.51
CA CYS A 215 -39.01 -36.78 57.71
C CYS A 215 -40.42 -36.63 58.33
N GLY A 216 -41.11 -35.51 58.07
CA GLY A 216 -42.50 -35.29 58.45
C GLY A 216 -43.51 -36.12 57.66
N PHE A 217 -43.29 -36.26 56.35
CA PHE A 217 -44.15 -37.01 55.42
C PHE A 217 -43.82 -38.52 55.44
N CYS A 218 -42.55 -38.88 55.22
CA CYS A 218 -42.09 -40.27 55.15
C CYS A 218 -41.89 -40.93 56.52
N GLY A 219 -41.78 -40.14 57.61
CA GLY A 219 -41.48 -40.68 58.93
C GLY A 219 -42.64 -41.42 59.58
N HIS A 220 -42.30 -42.43 60.37
CA HIS A 220 -43.25 -43.10 61.25
C HIS A 220 -43.63 -42.20 62.44
N LYS A 221 -44.85 -42.42 62.98
CA LYS A 221 -45.32 -41.72 64.18
C LYS A 221 -44.49 -42.15 65.41
N PRO A 222 -44.30 -41.28 66.41
CA PRO A 222 -43.53 -41.65 67.60
C PRO A 222 -44.24 -42.74 68.42
N HIS A 223 -43.46 -43.75 68.81
CA HIS A 223 -43.86 -44.82 69.74
C HIS A 223 -42.88 -44.87 70.94
N PRO A 224 -43.30 -45.26 72.16
CA PRO A 224 -42.48 -45.07 73.37
C PRO A 224 -41.19 -45.91 73.48
N TYR A 225 -40.95 -46.85 72.57
CA TYR A 225 -39.89 -47.86 72.67
C TYR A 225 -39.05 -48.04 71.38
N GLY A 226 -39.18 -47.14 70.39
CA GLY A 226 -38.49 -47.25 69.10
C GLY A 226 -37.63 -46.02 68.78
N ASN A 227 -36.34 -46.23 68.51
CA ASN A 227 -35.37 -45.19 68.16
C ASN A 227 -35.10 -45.12 66.65
N ASP A 228 -36.14 -44.91 65.85
CA ASP A 228 -36.01 -44.77 64.40
C ASP A 228 -35.44 -43.39 64.02
N THR A 229 -34.31 -43.37 63.31
CA THR A 229 -33.63 -42.14 62.86
C THR A 229 -34.55 -41.22 62.05
N CYS A 230 -35.43 -41.80 61.22
CA CYS A 230 -36.41 -41.07 60.40
C CYS A 230 -37.83 -41.15 61.00
N SER A 231 -38.04 -40.48 62.13
CA SER A 231 -39.36 -40.32 62.76
C SER A 231 -39.97 -38.96 62.44
N ARG A 232 -41.29 -38.82 62.62
CA ARG A 232 -41.97 -37.52 62.55
C ARG A 232 -41.46 -36.53 63.61
N VAL A 233 -40.96 -37.03 64.75
CA VAL A 233 -40.31 -36.19 65.78
C VAL A 233 -38.95 -35.67 65.28
N THR A 234 -38.19 -36.46 64.52
CA THR A 234 -37.00 -35.98 63.82
C THR A 234 -37.36 -34.85 62.85
N GLY A 235 -38.42 -35.02 62.05
CA GLY A 235 -38.94 -33.97 61.17
C GLY A 235 -39.38 -32.69 61.91
N ALA A 236 -40.12 -32.84 63.02
CA ALA A 236 -40.51 -31.74 63.89
C ALA A 236 -39.30 -30.99 64.47
N ASN A 237 -38.23 -31.70 64.83
CA ASN A 237 -37.01 -31.10 65.35
C ASN A 237 -36.24 -30.33 64.26
N PHE A 238 -36.16 -30.85 63.03
CA PHE A 238 -35.58 -30.10 61.90
C PHE A 238 -36.39 -28.85 61.53
N LEU A 239 -37.72 -28.92 61.55
CA LEU A 239 -38.59 -27.74 61.36
C LEU A 239 -38.36 -26.68 62.45
N MET A 240 -38.28 -27.07 63.72
CA MET A 240 -38.00 -26.13 64.82
C MET A 240 -36.55 -25.60 64.78
N ALA A 241 -35.59 -26.39 64.30
CA ALA A 241 -34.22 -25.93 64.07
C ALA A 241 -34.16 -24.87 62.94
N ALA A 242 -34.89 -25.05 61.84
CA ALA A 242 -35.03 -24.04 60.79
C ALA A 242 -35.59 -22.72 61.36
N VAL A 243 -36.66 -22.80 62.15
CA VAL A 243 -37.27 -21.63 62.81
C VAL A 243 -36.27 -20.94 63.76
N TYR A 244 -35.52 -21.70 64.58
CA TYR A 244 -34.49 -21.12 65.46
C TYR A 244 -33.36 -20.44 64.68
N LEU A 245 -32.86 -21.06 63.61
CA LEU A 245 -31.84 -20.49 62.74
C LEU A 245 -32.32 -19.21 62.05
N ILE A 246 -33.58 -19.15 61.61
CA ILE A 246 -34.15 -17.90 61.05
C ILE A 246 -34.19 -16.82 62.12
N PHE A 247 -34.70 -17.08 63.32
CA PHE A 247 -34.71 -16.06 64.38
C PHE A 247 -33.29 -15.56 64.71
N LEU A 248 -32.32 -16.46 64.86
CA LEU A 248 -30.92 -16.13 65.14
C LEU A 248 -30.29 -15.25 64.03
N LEU A 249 -30.52 -15.61 62.76
CA LEU A 249 -29.90 -14.94 61.60
C LEU A 249 -30.70 -13.74 61.07
N SER A 250 -31.99 -13.61 61.42
CA SER A 250 -32.93 -12.63 60.86
C SER A 250 -32.42 -11.18 60.90
N ILE A 251 -32.00 -10.71 62.08
CA ILE A 251 -31.52 -9.34 62.29
C ILE A 251 -30.26 -9.07 61.47
N PHE A 252 -29.33 -10.04 61.43
CA PHE A 252 -28.08 -9.92 60.67
C PHE A 252 -28.35 -9.90 59.15
N LEU A 253 -29.11 -10.86 58.64
CA LEU A 253 -29.43 -10.94 57.21
C LEU A 253 -30.21 -9.69 56.74
N LEU A 254 -31.20 -9.25 57.52
CA LEU A 254 -31.99 -8.05 57.18
C LEU A 254 -31.12 -6.78 57.19
N ALA A 255 -30.24 -6.60 58.18
CA ALA A 255 -29.31 -5.46 58.23
C ALA A 255 -28.30 -5.46 57.08
N VAL A 256 -27.78 -6.63 56.69
CA VAL A 256 -26.88 -6.75 55.53
C VAL A 256 -27.63 -6.45 54.23
N ILE A 257 -28.83 -6.99 54.03
CA ILE A 257 -29.62 -6.79 52.80
C ILE A 257 -30.07 -5.33 52.66
N THR A 258 -30.46 -4.65 53.74
CA THR A 258 -30.81 -3.22 53.67
C THR A 258 -29.61 -2.34 53.34
N LEU A 259 -28.41 -2.67 53.83
CA LEU A 259 -27.18 -2.00 53.42
C LEU A 259 -26.85 -2.24 51.94
N LEU A 260 -26.94 -3.49 51.47
CA LEU A 260 -26.71 -3.83 50.05
C LEU A 260 -27.74 -3.16 49.12
N PHE A 261 -29.01 -3.11 49.53
CA PHE A 261 -30.08 -2.38 48.82
C PHE A 261 -29.79 -0.89 48.73
N LEU A 262 -29.38 -0.24 49.83
CA LEU A 262 -29.06 1.19 49.81
C LEU A 262 -27.88 1.48 48.87
N VAL A 263 -26.79 0.70 48.95
CA VAL A 263 -25.62 0.89 48.08
C VAL A 263 -25.96 0.63 46.61
N GLY A 264 -26.59 -0.51 46.30
CA GLY A 264 -26.87 -0.91 44.93
C GLY A 264 -28.00 -0.13 44.27
N GLY A 265 -29.04 0.21 45.02
CA GLY A 265 -30.17 1.02 44.56
C GLY A 265 -29.79 2.48 44.30
N VAL A 266 -28.94 3.07 45.16
CA VAL A 266 -28.38 4.42 44.92
C VAL A 266 -27.44 4.39 43.71
N ALA A 267 -26.58 3.38 43.58
CA ALA A 267 -25.68 3.26 42.43
C ALA A 267 -26.44 3.14 41.09
N GLU A 268 -27.50 2.33 41.02
CA GLU A 268 -28.33 2.20 39.82
C GLU A 268 -29.01 3.55 39.49
N ARG A 269 -29.65 4.20 40.47
CA ARG A 269 -30.46 5.42 40.24
C ARG A 269 -29.69 6.72 40.08
N VAL A 270 -28.53 6.86 40.73
CA VAL A 270 -27.75 8.12 40.75
C VAL A 270 -26.58 8.09 39.76
N VAL A 271 -26.10 6.91 39.38
CA VAL A 271 -24.97 6.77 38.45
C VAL A 271 -25.39 6.12 37.14
N CYS A 272 -26.09 4.98 37.16
CA CYS A 272 -26.35 4.22 35.94
C CYS A 272 -27.49 4.76 35.07
N ASP A 273 -28.65 5.06 35.66
CA ASP A 273 -29.78 5.66 34.94
C ASP A 273 -29.38 6.93 34.16
N PRO A 274 -28.77 7.98 34.76
CA PRO A 274 -28.45 9.22 34.03
C PRO A 274 -27.31 9.06 33.02
N ILE A 275 -26.35 8.17 33.26
CA ILE A 275 -25.22 7.97 32.32
C ILE A 275 -25.63 7.09 31.13
N GLN A 276 -26.59 6.17 31.32
CA GLN A 276 -27.09 5.32 30.23
C GLN A 276 -28.14 6.04 29.36
N ASP A 277 -28.93 6.96 29.93
CA ASP A 277 -29.88 7.81 29.20
C ASP A 277 -29.31 9.21 28.90
N SER A 278 -28.11 9.23 28.31
CA SER A 278 -27.32 10.45 28.00
C SER A 278 -27.97 11.43 27.02
N GLN A 279 -29.21 11.19 26.59
CA GLN A 279 -29.98 12.10 25.73
C GLN A 279 -30.96 12.98 26.52
N ASN A 280 -31.31 12.61 27.76
CA ASN A 280 -32.17 13.39 28.66
C ASN A 280 -31.33 14.26 29.61
N GLY A 281 -30.74 15.33 29.04
CA GLY A 281 -29.65 16.10 29.65
C GLY A 281 -29.87 16.68 31.06
N SER A 282 -31.12 16.91 31.49
CA SER A 282 -31.43 17.53 32.79
C SER A 282 -31.04 16.68 34.01
N VAL A 283 -30.89 15.36 33.85
CA VAL A 283 -30.41 14.48 34.95
C VAL A 283 -28.88 14.34 34.89
N PHE A 284 -28.30 14.37 33.68
CA PHE A 284 -26.85 14.28 33.49
C PHE A 284 -26.13 15.55 33.95
N GLU A 285 -26.67 16.75 33.73
CA GLU A 285 -26.09 18.03 34.15
C GLU A 285 -25.87 18.12 35.68
N LEU A 286 -26.85 17.60 36.45
CA LEU A 286 -26.74 17.53 37.91
C LEU A 286 -25.71 16.46 38.36
N ALA A 287 -25.62 15.35 37.63
CA ALA A 287 -24.64 14.30 37.89
C ALA A 287 -23.21 14.74 37.52
N GLU A 288 -23.02 15.47 36.43
CA GLU A 288 -21.74 16.05 35.99
C GLU A 288 -21.13 16.95 37.09
N THR A 289 -21.98 17.73 37.76
CA THR A 289 -21.62 18.62 38.87
C THR A 289 -21.15 17.87 40.14
N PHE A 290 -21.59 16.62 40.34
CA PHE A 290 -21.22 15.79 41.51
C PHE A 290 -20.15 14.73 41.25
N LEU A 291 -20.02 14.25 40.01
CA LEU A 291 -19.16 13.11 39.65
C LEU A 291 -17.82 13.52 39.04
N ILE A 292 -17.69 14.75 38.52
CA ILE A 292 -16.52 15.17 37.74
C ILE A 292 -15.91 16.45 38.34
N ASP A 293 -14.78 16.31 39.04
CA ASP A 293 -13.99 17.44 39.52
C ASP A 293 -13.36 18.17 38.32
N LYS A 294 -14.02 19.24 37.85
CA LYS A 294 -13.62 19.99 36.65
C LYS A 294 -12.23 20.63 36.75
N ARG A 295 -11.63 20.65 37.95
CA ARG A 295 -10.27 21.14 38.25
C ARG A 295 -9.14 20.38 37.55
N TYR A 296 -9.43 19.26 36.88
CA TYR A 296 -8.48 18.46 36.10
C TYR A 296 -8.61 18.62 34.57
N LEU A 297 -9.59 19.40 34.09
CA LEU A 297 -9.65 19.85 32.70
C LEU A 297 -8.69 21.04 32.48
N ASP A 298 -8.28 21.26 31.23
CA ASP A 298 -7.60 22.50 30.86
C ASP A 298 -8.54 23.70 31.09
N GLU A 299 -8.00 24.86 31.46
CA GLU A 299 -8.78 26.08 31.73
C GLU A 299 -9.57 26.51 30.49
N ARG A 300 -9.07 26.18 29.29
CA ARG A 300 -9.73 26.35 27.98
C ARG A 300 -10.82 25.33 27.65
N LEU A 301 -10.93 24.23 28.40
CA LEU A 301 -11.97 23.20 28.23
C LEU A 301 -13.04 23.27 29.33
N ASN A 302 -12.81 24.09 30.36
CA ASN A 302 -13.58 24.14 31.60
C ASN A 302 -15.03 24.68 31.42
N TYR A 303 -15.33 25.31 30.29
CA TYR A 303 -16.66 25.85 29.96
C TYR A 303 -17.55 24.91 29.13
N LEU A 304 -17.03 23.78 28.62
CA LEU A 304 -17.82 22.85 27.81
C LEU A 304 -18.56 21.84 28.71
N PRO A 305 -19.90 21.69 28.58
CA PRO A 305 -20.63 20.64 29.27
C PRO A 305 -20.29 19.28 28.65
N ILE A 306 -19.98 18.30 29.49
CA ILE A 306 -19.54 16.97 29.06
C ILE A 306 -20.70 16.21 28.38
N SER A 307 -21.94 16.56 28.71
CA SER A 307 -23.15 16.19 27.97
C SER A 307 -23.04 16.46 26.45
N ASP A 308 -22.76 17.70 26.03
CA ASP A 308 -22.72 18.04 24.60
C ASP A 308 -21.47 17.49 23.91
N VAL A 309 -20.34 17.41 24.61
CA VAL A 309 -19.14 16.70 24.13
C VAL A 309 -19.50 15.24 23.82
N MET A 310 -20.13 14.51 24.75
CA MET A 310 -20.52 13.11 24.55
C MET A 310 -21.57 12.95 23.45
N ARG A 311 -22.56 13.86 23.36
CA ARG A 311 -23.58 13.89 22.31
C ARG A 311 -22.98 14.08 20.92
N ASN A 312 -22.05 15.00 20.76
CA ASN A 312 -21.32 15.25 19.51
C ASN A 312 -20.39 14.07 19.16
N CYS A 313 -19.80 13.43 20.17
CA CYS A 313 -19.02 12.19 20.01
C CYS A 313 -19.88 10.95 19.65
N HIS A 314 -21.14 10.89 20.06
CA HIS A 314 -22.09 9.87 19.59
C HIS A 314 -22.48 10.07 18.12
N GLN A 315 -22.44 11.31 17.61
CA GLN A 315 -22.60 11.62 16.18
C GLN A 315 -21.33 11.39 15.34
N ASN A 316 -20.24 10.90 15.95
CA ASN A 316 -18.92 10.69 15.32
C ASN A 316 -18.32 11.96 14.68
N LEU A 317 -18.59 13.14 15.25
CA LEU A 317 -17.95 14.38 14.83
C LEU A 317 -16.44 14.39 15.16
N SER A 318 -15.68 15.21 14.44
CA SER A 318 -14.26 15.45 14.69
C SER A 318 -14.03 16.17 16.02
N ILE A 319 -12.89 15.94 16.66
CA ILE A 319 -12.52 16.61 17.91
C ILE A 319 -12.42 18.14 17.74
N TYR A 320 -12.12 18.62 16.52
CA TYR A 320 -12.15 20.04 16.17
C TYR A 320 -13.56 20.65 16.37
N ASN A 321 -14.59 20.00 15.82
CA ASN A 321 -15.98 20.43 15.95
C ASN A 321 -16.51 20.21 17.38
N VAL A 322 -16.18 19.07 18.00
CA VAL A 322 -16.66 18.67 19.34
C VAL A 322 -16.17 19.62 20.43
N LEU A 323 -14.94 20.13 20.32
CA LEU A 323 -14.32 21.03 21.32
C LEU A 323 -14.38 22.51 20.92
N HIS A 324 -15.06 22.86 19.82
CA HIS A 324 -15.14 24.22 19.26
C HIS A 324 -13.75 24.88 19.11
N LEU A 325 -12.78 24.12 18.58
CA LEU A 325 -11.39 24.53 18.47
C LEU A 325 -11.14 25.71 17.52
N GLU A 326 -12.16 26.14 16.76
CA GLU A 326 -12.19 27.37 15.94
C GLU A 326 -11.70 28.61 16.70
N HIS A 327 -11.99 28.71 18.01
CA HIS A 327 -11.55 29.82 18.86
C HIS A 327 -10.09 29.75 19.32
N VAL A 328 -9.45 28.59 19.18
CA VAL A 328 -8.03 28.34 19.53
C VAL A 328 -7.16 28.32 18.28
N PHE A 329 -7.71 27.83 17.17
CA PHE A 329 -7.04 27.63 15.89
C PHE A 329 -8.07 27.72 14.77
N ASN A 330 -8.06 28.80 13.99
CA ASN A 330 -9.03 28.99 12.91
C ASN A 330 -8.54 28.35 11.61
N ILE A 331 -9.07 27.18 11.25
CA ILE A 331 -8.69 26.46 10.02
C ILE A 331 -8.93 27.28 8.73
N THR A 332 -9.86 28.24 8.76
CA THR A 332 -10.12 29.17 7.65
C THR A 332 -8.95 30.13 7.42
N GLU A 333 -8.11 30.37 8.42
CA GLU A 333 -6.98 31.29 8.29
C GLU A 333 -5.90 30.79 7.30
N ALA A 334 -5.72 29.46 7.22
CA ALA A 334 -4.85 28.81 6.23
C ALA A 334 -5.34 28.98 4.78
N LYS A 335 -6.61 29.35 4.58
CA LYS A 335 -7.24 29.60 3.27
C LYS A 335 -6.96 31.01 2.75
N ASN A 336 -6.72 31.97 3.65
CA ASN A 336 -6.50 33.38 3.33
C ASN A 336 -5.04 33.71 2.93
N TYR A 337 -4.23 32.69 2.59
CA TYR A 337 -2.85 32.87 2.16
C TYR A 337 -2.72 33.77 0.92
N LYS A 338 -3.66 33.68 -0.04
CA LYS A 338 -3.64 34.49 -1.28
C LYS A 338 -3.64 36.00 -1.01
N GLU A 339 -4.55 36.44 -0.14
CA GLU A 339 -4.70 37.85 0.23
C GLU A 339 -3.54 38.32 1.11
N ARG A 340 -3.09 37.48 2.05
CA ARG A 340 -1.94 37.76 2.94
C ARG A 340 -0.62 37.94 2.18
N TYR A 341 -0.39 37.12 1.15
CA TYR A 341 0.84 37.13 0.34
C TYR A 341 0.74 37.90 -0.98
N LYS A 342 -0.44 38.46 -1.30
CA LYS A 342 -0.69 39.30 -2.49
C LYS A 342 -0.22 38.66 -3.81
N LEU A 343 -0.52 37.37 -3.98
CA LEU A 343 -0.04 36.58 -5.13
C LEU A 343 -0.53 37.13 -6.47
N ASP A 344 -1.73 37.71 -6.51
CA ASP A 344 -2.32 38.31 -7.72
C ASP A 344 -1.64 39.64 -8.12
N ASP A 345 -1.15 40.44 -7.16
CA ASP A 345 -0.49 41.73 -7.42
C ASP A 345 0.84 41.52 -8.18
N GLN A 346 1.61 40.49 -7.84
CA GLN A 346 2.91 40.24 -8.48
C GLN A 346 2.81 39.58 -9.86
N GLY A 347 1.67 38.96 -10.19
CA GLY A 347 1.36 38.63 -11.59
C GLY A 347 1.31 39.89 -12.46
N ALA A 348 0.76 40.99 -11.95
CA ALA A 348 0.76 42.28 -12.66
C ALA A 348 2.16 42.93 -12.75
N GLU A 349 3.01 42.75 -11.75
CA GLU A 349 4.41 43.21 -11.76
C GLU A 349 5.23 42.49 -12.83
N LEU A 350 5.12 41.15 -12.90
CA LEU A 350 5.77 40.32 -13.92
C LEU A 350 5.37 40.74 -15.35
N ARG A 351 4.09 41.04 -15.56
CA ARG A 351 3.53 41.53 -16.84
C ARG A 351 4.11 42.88 -17.29
N GLN A 352 4.64 43.70 -16.37
CA GLN A 352 5.38 44.93 -16.70
C GLN A 352 6.86 44.66 -17.00
N GLN A 353 7.51 43.76 -16.25
CA GLN A 353 8.94 43.46 -16.43
C GLN A 353 9.22 42.67 -17.72
N ILE A 354 8.29 41.83 -18.21
CA ILE A 354 8.38 41.17 -19.53
C ILE A 354 7.99 42.16 -20.65
N ALA A 355 8.77 43.23 -20.78
CA ALA A 355 8.71 44.17 -21.89
C ALA A 355 9.80 43.82 -22.92
N LEU A 356 9.47 42.91 -23.85
CA LEU A 356 10.35 42.54 -24.96
C LEU A 356 10.63 43.74 -25.88
N ASN A 357 11.75 44.41 -25.64
CA ASN A 357 12.38 45.42 -26.49
C ASN A 357 13.84 44.99 -26.73
N PRO A 358 14.42 45.13 -27.94
CA PRO A 358 13.88 45.74 -29.16
C PRO A 358 13.14 44.72 -30.07
N PRO A 359 12.60 45.11 -31.25
CA PRO A 359 12.13 44.14 -32.24
C PRO A 359 13.27 43.22 -32.69
N VAL A 360 13.03 41.91 -32.60
CA VAL A 360 14.00 40.91 -33.02
C VAL A 360 13.95 40.72 -34.54
N LEU A 361 15.12 40.79 -35.16
CA LEU A 361 15.36 40.47 -36.56
C LEU A 361 16.06 39.11 -36.61
N ILE A 362 15.33 38.09 -37.03
CA ILE A 362 15.78 36.70 -37.18
C ILE A 362 16.58 36.53 -38.48
N LEU A 363 16.22 37.26 -39.53
CA LEU A 363 16.93 37.24 -40.80
C LEU A 363 16.85 38.62 -41.47
N THR A 364 17.98 39.18 -41.88
CA THR A 364 18.01 40.42 -42.66
C THR A 364 17.45 40.19 -44.06
N ALA A 365 16.79 41.20 -44.65
CA ALA A 365 16.31 41.12 -46.03
C ALA A 365 17.43 40.80 -47.04
N GLN A 366 18.65 41.25 -46.73
CA GLN A 366 19.87 40.92 -47.46
C GLN A 366 20.21 39.42 -47.39
N ALA A 367 20.28 38.83 -46.19
CA ALA A 367 20.52 37.39 -46.02
C ALA A 367 19.40 36.53 -46.66
N THR A 368 18.13 36.95 -46.54
CA THR A 368 16.99 36.32 -47.24
C THR A 368 17.16 36.34 -48.76
N GLN A 369 17.62 37.45 -49.34
CA GLN A 369 17.89 37.53 -50.78
C GLN A 369 19.08 36.64 -51.16
N GLN A 370 20.19 36.70 -50.43
CA GLN A 370 21.39 35.91 -50.71
C GLN A 370 21.09 34.40 -50.66
N LEU A 371 20.33 33.93 -49.67
CA LEU A 371 19.91 32.53 -49.57
C LEU A 371 19.02 32.10 -50.75
N ARG A 372 18.16 33.00 -51.29
CA ARG A 372 17.39 32.74 -52.52
C ARG A 372 18.28 32.71 -53.77
N GLU A 373 19.28 33.59 -53.87
CA GLU A 373 20.29 33.57 -54.95
C GLU A 373 21.07 32.25 -54.96
N LEU A 374 21.43 31.72 -53.78
CA LEU A 374 22.08 30.41 -53.65
C LEU A 374 21.14 29.25 -54.03
N ALA A 375 19.87 29.29 -53.61
CA ALA A 375 18.86 28.26 -53.90
C ALA A 375 18.53 28.14 -55.40
N GLU A 376 18.64 29.22 -56.18
CA GLU A 376 18.41 29.23 -57.63
C GLU A 376 19.70 29.05 -58.47
N SER A 377 20.86 28.98 -57.83
CA SER A 377 22.15 28.79 -58.51
C SER A 377 22.31 27.41 -59.15
N GLU A 378 23.32 27.24 -60.01
CA GLU A 378 23.59 25.97 -60.71
C GLU A 378 24.03 24.83 -59.78
N PHE A 379 24.53 25.17 -58.58
CA PHE A 379 24.74 24.24 -57.47
C PHE A 379 23.48 23.41 -57.16
N ALA A 380 22.32 24.06 -57.10
CA ALA A 380 21.02 23.42 -56.83
C ALA A 380 20.49 22.56 -58.00
N LYS A 381 21.21 22.55 -59.13
CA LYS A 381 20.88 21.84 -60.38
C LYS A 381 21.90 20.74 -60.72
N LEU A 382 22.91 20.51 -59.86
CA LEU A 382 23.95 19.51 -60.06
C LEU A 382 23.40 18.10 -59.80
N ASP A 383 23.39 17.26 -60.84
CA ASP A 383 22.98 15.85 -60.76
C ASP A 383 24.13 14.98 -60.22
N PHE A 384 24.20 14.90 -58.88
CA PHE A 384 25.17 14.08 -58.14
C PHE A 384 25.14 12.60 -58.56
N ASP A 385 23.97 12.04 -58.84
CA ASP A 385 23.81 10.65 -59.25
C ASP A 385 24.41 10.41 -60.64
N SER A 386 24.20 11.34 -61.58
CA SER A 386 24.78 11.31 -62.93
C SER A 386 26.28 11.56 -62.93
N PHE A 387 26.81 12.33 -61.96
CA PHE A 387 28.25 12.48 -61.76
C PHE A 387 28.85 11.18 -61.19
N MET A 388 28.29 10.61 -60.11
CA MET A 388 28.73 9.33 -59.54
C MET A 388 28.74 8.20 -60.57
N LYS A 389 27.63 8.03 -61.32
CA LYS A 389 27.51 6.99 -62.37
C LYS A 389 28.60 7.08 -63.45
N ARG A 390 29.15 8.27 -63.75
CA ARG A 390 30.27 8.43 -64.70
C ARG A 390 31.60 7.96 -64.12
N LEU A 391 31.78 8.10 -62.80
CA LEU A 391 32.96 7.64 -62.06
C LEU A 391 32.88 6.15 -61.68
N ASP A 392 31.70 5.53 -61.70
CA ASP A 392 31.48 4.10 -61.47
C ASP A 392 31.72 3.22 -62.72
N LEU A 393 31.89 3.84 -63.89
CA LEU A 393 32.26 3.14 -65.11
C LEU A 393 33.76 2.70 -65.10
N PRO A 394 34.11 1.57 -65.73
CA PRO A 394 35.49 1.11 -65.81
C PRO A 394 36.36 2.06 -66.65
N VAL A 395 37.65 2.17 -66.32
CA VAL A 395 38.60 3.06 -66.99
C VAL A 395 38.72 2.75 -68.49
N THR A 396 38.82 1.48 -68.85
CA THR A 396 38.81 0.99 -70.24
C THR A 396 37.58 0.11 -70.47
N PRO A 397 36.96 0.12 -71.67
CA PRO A 397 35.82 -0.75 -72.01
C PRO A 397 36.19 -2.24 -72.15
N ILE A 398 37.48 -2.56 -72.15
CA ILE A 398 38.06 -3.91 -72.23
C ILE A 398 39.10 -4.00 -71.11
N ASP A 399 39.21 -5.15 -70.43
CA ASP A 399 40.27 -5.37 -69.45
C ASP A 399 41.63 -5.48 -70.18
N LEU A 400 42.61 -4.68 -69.74
CA LEU A 400 43.96 -4.76 -70.30
C LEU A 400 44.64 -6.10 -69.98
N ASN A 401 44.24 -6.78 -68.89
CA ASN A 401 44.75 -8.10 -68.53
C ASN A 401 44.36 -9.17 -69.56
N ASP A 402 43.14 -9.14 -70.11
CA ASP A 402 42.72 -10.05 -71.19
C ASP A 402 43.57 -9.84 -72.45
N VAL A 403 43.82 -8.56 -72.80
CA VAL A 403 44.66 -8.19 -73.95
C VAL A 403 46.11 -8.65 -73.72
N MET A 404 46.65 -8.49 -72.51
CA MET A 404 47.99 -8.97 -72.15
C MET A 404 48.09 -10.50 -72.24
N HIS A 405 47.14 -11.23 -71.65
CA HIS A 405 47.11 -12.69 -71.72
C HIS A 405 47.03 -13.16 -73.19
N LYS A 406 46.22 -12.50 -74.02
CA LYS A 406 46.13 -12.85 -75.44
C LYS A 406 47.42 -12.54 -76.20
N LEU A 407 48.13 -11.45 -75.89
CA LEU A 407 49.44 -11.15 -76.49
C LEU A 407 50.52 -12.19 -76.10
N ASP A 408 50.52 -12.67 -74.85
CA ASP A 408 51.45 -13.72 -74.41
C ASP A 408 51.13 -15.08 -75.05
N GLU A 409 49.85 -15.48 -75.08
CA GLU A 409 49.39 -16.70 -75.78
C GLU A 409 49.86 -16.70 -77.24
N VAL A 410 49.60 -15.59 -77.94
CA VAL A 410 50.00 -15.35 -79.33
C VAL A 410 51.51 -15.43 -79.54
N SER A 411 52.30 -14.91 -78.60
CA SER A 411 53.76 -14.86 -78.73
C SER A 411 54.42 -16.24 -78.85
N GLY A 412 53.73 -17.31 -78.44
CA GLY A 412 54.17 -18.70 -78.61
C GLY A 412 53.99 -19.29 -80.01
N TYR A 413 53.19 -18.65 -80.88
CA TYR A 413 52.80 -19.18 -82.19
C TYR A 413 53.34 -18.39 -83.39
N VAL A 414 54.08 -17.29 -83.15
CA VAL A 414 54.60 -16.39 -84.20
C VAL A 414 56.13 -16.39 -84.26
N ARG A 415 56.70 -15.90 -85.37
CA ARG A 415 58.16 -15.80 -85.57
C ARG A 415 58.82 -14.96 -84.46
N ASN A 416 60.03 -15.34 -84.05
CA ASN A 416 60.75 -14.76 -82.90
C ASN A 416 60.87 -13.22 -82.91
N ASP A 417 61.03 -12.62 -84.09
CA ASP A 417 61.07 -11.17 -84.31
C ASP A 417 59.74 -10.47 -84.00
N ILE A 418 58.61 -11.12 -84.30
CA ILE A 418 57.28 -10.63 -83.94
C ILE A 418 57.00 -10.92 -82.46
N ALA A 419 57.32 -12.13 -81.99
CA ALA A 419 57.10 -12.56 -80.61
C ALA A 419 57.76 -11.64 -79.58
N TYR A 420 59.02 -11.24 -79.82
CA TYR A 420 59.75 -10.31 -78.95
C TYR A 420 59.06 -8.94 -78.83
N ASN A 421 58.61 -8.37 -79.96
CA ASN A 421 57.98 -7.06 -79.94
C ASN A 421 56.55 -7.09 -79.38
N LEU A 422 55.79 -8.17 -79.59
CA LEU A 422 54.48 -8.34 -78.92
C LEU A 422 54.64 -8.46 -77.40
N LYS A 423 55.66 -9.17 -76.90
CA LYS A 423 55.96 -9.19 -75.45
C LYS A 423 56.33 -7.82 -74.92
N ARG A 424 57.10 -7.02 -75.66
CA ARG A 424 57.42 -5.64 -75.28
C ARG A 424 56.19 -4.73 -75.18
N GLU A 425 55.23 -4.83 -76.09
CA GLU A 425 53.96 -4.11 -75.95
C GLU A 425 53.12 -4.66 -74.78
N ARG A 426 53.21 -5.97 -74.45
CA ARG A 426 52.61 -6.57 -73.24
C ARG A 426 53.25 -6.05 -71.95
N ASP A 427 54.57 -5.88 -71.91
CA ASP A 427 55.28 -5.19 -70.81
C ASP A 427 54.84 -3.72 -70.68
N THR A 428 54.58 -3.06 -71.81
CA THR A 428 54.09 -1.67 -71.82
C THR A 428 52.63 -1.58 -71.32
N LEU A 429 51.77 -2.55 -71.66
CA LEU A 429 50.41 -2.65 -71.10
C LEU A 429 50.41 -2.96 -69.61
N ASP A 430 51.33 -3.81 -69.12
CA ASP A 430 51.46 -4.13 -67.70
C ASP A 430 51.86 -2.89 -66.87
N TYR A 431 52.78 -2.08 -67.41
CA TYR A 431 53.12 -0.78 -66.84
C TYR A 431 51.91 0.19 -66.84
N LEU A 432 51.18 0.32 -67.96
CA LEU A 432 49.98 1.17 -68.02
C LEU A 432 48.90 0.70 -67.03
N GLN A 433 48.70 -0.61 -66.87
CA GLN A 433 47.72 -1.18 -65.94
C GLN A 433 48.11 -0.93 -64.47
N ARG A 434 49.39 -1.11 -64.11
CA ARG A 434 49.86 -0.97 -62.72
C ARG A 434 50.05 0.47 -62.27
N GLU A 435 50.55 1.34 -63.15
CA GLU A 435 50.85 2.73 -62.80
C GLU A 435 49.74 3.68 -63.24
N VAL A 436 49.38 3.70 -64.52
CA VAL A 436 48.50 4.73 -65.07
C VAL A 436 47.03 4.47 -64.73
N VAL A 437 46.52 3.27 -64.98
CA VAL A 437 45.14 2.88 -64.65
C VAL A 437 44.91 2.90 -63.14
N ALA A 438 45.91 2.51 -62.33
CA ALA A 438 45.83 2.61 -60.87
C ALA A 438 45.77 4.07 -60.39
N ASN A 439 46.60 4.97 -60.93
CA ASN A 439 46.55 6.40 -60.59
C ASN A 439 45.24 7.07 -61.04
N VAL A 440 44.72 6.71 -62.21
CA VAL A 440 43.38 7.13 -62.69
C VAL A 440 42.30 6.67 -61.71
N THR A 441 42.31 5.39 -61.30
CA THR A 441 41.34 4.81 -60.37
C THR A 441 41.43 5.43 -58.97
N ALA A 442 42.65 5.71 -58.48
CA ALA A 442 42.87 6.41 -57.22
C ALA A 442 42.37 7.86 -57.26
N THR A 443 42.54 8.55 -58.39
CA THR A 443 42.02 9.91 -58.61
C THR A 443 40.49 9.91 -58.67
N MET A 444 39.88 8.99 -59.41
CA MET A 444 38.42 8.79 -59.42
C MET A 444 37.87 8.50 -58.01
N THR A 445 38.55 7.67 -57.22
CA THR A 445 38.15 7.35 -55.84
C THR A 445 38.23 8.56 -54.90
N LYS A 446 39.23 9.44 -55.07
CA LYS A 446 39.29 10.72 -54.34
C LYS A 446 38.11 11.63 -54.70
N ILE A 447 37.81 11.79 -55.99
CA ILE A 447 36.67 12.60 -56.46
C ILE A 447 35.35 12.06 -55.89
N LYS A 448 35.12 10.74 -55.92
CA LYS A 448 33.94 10.11 -55.28
C LYS A 448 33.83 10.45 -53.80
N LYS A 449 34.94 10.40 -53.04
CA LYS A 449 34.93 10.74 -51.60
C LYS A 449 34.52 12.20 -51.37
N TYR A 450 35.07 13.14 -52.12
CA TYR A 450 34.69 14.55 -52.02
C TYR A 450 33.23 14.77 -52.45
N LEU A 451 32.78 14.13 -53.52
CA LEU A 451 31.41 14.25 -54.02
C LEU A 451 30.37 13.71 -53.02
N LEU A 452 30.68 12.61 -52.32
CA LEU A 452 29.87 12.08 -51.21
C LEU A 452 29.90 12.99 -49.97
N SER A 453 31.03 13.65 -49.67
CA SER A 453 31.13 14.66 -48.60
C SER A 453 30.22 15.86 -48.91
N VAL A 454 30.34 16.42 -50.11
CA VAL A 454 29.47 17.48 -50.63
C VAL A 454 27.99 17.07 -50.53
N GLN A 455 27.61 15.90 -51.07
CA GLN A 455 26.26 15.37 -50.97
C GLN A 455 25.75 15.27 -49.51
N THR A 456 26.59 14.80 -48.58
CA THR A 456 26.21 14.62 -47.17
C THR A 456 26.01 15.94 -46.43
N ASN A 457 26.81 16.95 -46.73
CA ASN A 457 26.73 18.28 -46.09
C ASN A 457 25.58 19.15 -46.62
N ILE A 458 24.88 18.73 -47.69
CA ILE A 458 23.82 19.50 -48.37
C ILE A 458 22.45 18.82 -48.26
N LEU A 459 22.37 17.50 -48.52
CA LEU A 459 21.10 16.83 -48.83
C LEU A 459 20.47 16.18 -47.59
N PHE A 460 19.81 17.00 -46.78
CA PHE A 460 18.92 16.54 -45.72
C PHE A 460 17.68 15.82 -46.29
N ASN A 461 17.78 14.49 -46.35
CA ASN A 461 16.65 13.56 -46.48
C ASN A 461 15.76 13.71 -47.74
N LYS A 462 16.38 13.61 -48.92
CA LYS A 462 15.75 13.38 -50.26
C LYS A 462 14.87 14.49 -50.87
N THR A 463 14.75 15.67 -50.27
CA THR A 463 14.22 16.88 -50.93
C THR A 463 15.32 17.62 -51.70
N THR A 464 14.98 18.48 -52.67
CA THR A 464 16.01 19.27 -53.37
C THR A 464 16.51 20.41 -52.47
N PHE A 465 17.79 20.76 -52.59
CA PHE A 465 18.40 21.85 -51.82
C PHE A 465 17.61 23.17 -51.91
N ARG A 466 17.12 23.49 -53.12
CA ARG A 466 16.23 24.63 -53.38
C ARG A 466 14.96 24.60 -52.52
N GLU A 467 14.28 23.46 -52.43
CA GLU A 467 13.06 23.30 -51.63
C GLU A 467 13.33 23.42 -50.12
N ILE A 468 14.44 22.84 -49.64
CA ILE A 468 14.88 22.96 -48.25
C ILE A 468 15.08 24.43 -47.88
N ILE A 469 15.83 25.20 -48.69
CA ILE A 469 16.08 26.62 -48.43
C ILE A 469 14.77 27.43 -48.46
N TYR A 470 13.89 27.22 -49.44
CA TYR A 470 12.63 27.95 -49.52
C TYR A 470 11.69 27.67 -48.33
N ASP A 471 11.58 26.42 -47.89
CA ASP A 471 10.74 26.10 -46.73
C ASP A 471 11.35 26.64 -45.42
N LEU A 472 12.67 26.49 -45.21
CA LEU A 472 13.34 27.05 -44.04
C LEU A 472 13.24 28.58 -43.99
N LEU A 473 13.35 29.28 -45.13
CA LEU A 473 13.11 30.74 -45.21
C LEU A 473 11.66 31.11 -44.86
N ASN A 474 10.68 30.35 -45.35
CA ASN A 474 9.26 30.54 -45.06
C ASN A 474 8.94 30.28 -43.57
N GLN A 475 9.55 29.25 -42.97
CA GLN A 475 9.45 28.98 -41.53
C GLN A 475 10.12 30.08 -40.70
N ALA A 476 11.29 30.60 -41.11
CA ALA A 476 11.95 31.72 -40.43
C ALA A 476 11.15 33.04 -40.53
N GLU A 477 10.49 33.30 -41.67
CA GLU A 477 9.58 34.45 -41.83
C GLU A 477 8.32 34.31 -40.96
N GLN A 478 7.75 33.10 -40.85
CA GLN A 478 6.67 32.78 -39.92
C GLN A 478 7.11 32.98 -38.46
N ALA A 479 8.31 32.51 -38.08
CA ALA A 479 8.88 32.67 -36.74
C ALA A 479 9.05 34.15 -36.37
N GLN A 480 9.64 34.94 -37.27
CA GLN A 480 9.81 36.38 -37.08
C GLN A 480 8.46 37.10 -36.91
N LYS A 481 7.48 36.78 -37.76
CA LYS A 481 6.13 37.35 -37.66
C LYS A 481 5.43 36.95 -36.36
N PHE A 482 5.53 35.68 -35.93
CA PHE A 482 4.96 35.21 -34.67
C PHE A 482 5.60 35.93 -33.47
N ILE A 483 6.93 35.97 -33.39
CA ILE A 483 7.66 36.60 -32.29
C ILE A 483 7.35 38.11 -32.20
N GLN A 484 7.25 38.81 -33.33
CA GLN A 484 6.92 40.23 -33.36
C GLN A 484 5.46 40.57 -33.03
N THR A 485 4.51 39.64 -33.22
CA THR A 485 3.06 39.90 -33.03
C THR A 485 2.45 39.24 -31.79
N HIS A 486 2.89 38.02 -31.46
CA HIS A 486 2.36 37.19 -30.38
C HIS A 486 3.40 36.85 -29.32
N GLY A 487 4.70 36.98 -29.60
CA GLY A 487 5.79 36.54 -28.70
C GLY A 487 5.73 37.13 -27.28
N ARG A 488 5.29 38.39 -27.11
CA ARG A 488 5.04 38.96 -25.78
C ARG A 488 3.86 38.27 -25.08
N THR A 489 2.73 38.15 -25.78
CA THR A 489 1.50 37.54 -25.25
C THR A 489 1.75 36.09 -24.85
N GLU A 490 2.50 35.33 -25.63
CA GLU A 490 2.77 33.92 -25.37
C GLU A 490 3.65 33.71 -24.13
N VAL A 491 4.68 34.53 -23.94
CA VAL A 491 5.50 34.49 -22.72
C VAL A 491 4.70 34.94 -21.48
N MET A 492 3.76 35.88 -21.63
CA MET A 492 2.84 36.27 -20.54
C MET A 492 1.83 35.17 -20.22
N ASN A 493 1.24 34.52 -21.23
CA ASN A 493 0.34 33.37 -21.06
C ASN A 493 1.01 32.23 -20.30
N LEU A 494 2.27 31.91 -20.63
CA LEU A 494 3.02 30.83 -20.00
C LEU A 494 3.41 31.14 -18.55
N ALA A 495 3.65 32.41 -18.22
CA ALA A 495 3.87 32.87 -16.85
C ALA A 495 2.59 32.83 -16.00
N ASP A 496 1.45 33.22 -16.58
CA ASP A 496 0.13 33.09 -15.96
C ASP A 496 -0.24 31.60 -15.76
N GLU A 497 0.01 30.73 -16.75
CA GLU A 497 -0.23 29.27 -16.67
C GLU A 497 0.54 28.62 -15.52
N PHE A 498 1.82 28.98 -15.33
CA PHE A 498 2.63 28.51 -14.20
C PHE A 498 2.03 28.95 -12.85
N THR A 499 1.66 30.23 -12.75
CA THR A 499 1.14 30.83 -11.51
C THR A 499 -0.23 30.25 -11.14
N VAL A 500 -1.13 30.08 -12.11
CA VAL A 500 -2.44 29.46 -11.93
C VAL A 500 -2.32 27.97 -11.53
N ASN A 501 -1.43 27.21 -12.18
CA ASN A 501 -1.27 25.80 -11.85
C ASN A 501 -0.72 25.57 -10.42
N PHE A 502 0.23 26.39 -9.96
CA PHE A 502 0.76 26.25 -8.61
C PHE A 502 -0.21 26.76 -7.53
N THR A 503 -0.89 27.88 -7.77
CA THR A 503 -1.92 28.39 -6.83
C THR A 503 -3.13 27.47 -6.73
N ARG A 504 -3.48 26.74 -7.81
CA ARG A 504 -4.48 25.65 -7.75
C ARG A 504 -4.04 24.53 -6.81
N LEU A 505 -2.77 24.11 -6.85
CA LEU A 505 -2.24 23.06 -5.98
C LEU A 505 -2.30 23.46 -4.49
N LEU A 506 -1.97 24.72 -4.18
CA LEU A 506 -2.11 25.25 -2.80
C LEU A 506 -3.58 25.37 -2.37
N ASP A 507 -4.49 25.76 -3.27
CA ASP A 507 -5.94 25.76 -3.00
C ASP A 507 -6.47 24.36 -2.69
N GLU A 508 -6.02 23.35 -3.45
CA GLU A 508 -6.39 21.95 -3.24
C GLU A 508 -5.84 21.41 -1.92
N TYR A 509 -4.59 21.76 -1.56
CA TYR A 509 -3.98 21.37 -0.29
C TYR A 509 -4.62 22.08 0.92
N ALA A 510 -4.91 23.38 0.84
CA ALA A 510 -5.61 24.12 1.89
C ALA A 510 -7.03 23.57 2.13
N LYS A 511 -7.79 23.27 1.06
CA LYS A 511 -9.11 22.60 1.15
C LYS A 511 -8.99 21.17 1.70
N HIS A 512 -7.90 20.45 1.39
CA HIS A 512 -7.66 19.12 1.94
C HIS A 512 -7.43 19.18 3.45
N ILE A 513 -6.61 20.12 3.93
CA ILE A 513 -6.40 20.38 5.37
C ILE A 513 -7.72 20.77 6.04
N GLU A 514 -8.48 21.71 5.48
CA GLU A 514 -9.81 22.12 5.97
C GLU A 514 -10.76 20.90 6.12
N HIS A 515 -10.87 20.07 5.09
CA HIS A 515 -11.71 18.87 5.11
C HIS A 515 -11.24 17.81 6.12
N LYS A 516 -9.94 17.50 6.13
CA LYS A 516 -9.37 16.51 7.05
C LYS A 516 -9.59 16.91 8.50
N VAL A 517 -9.31 18.16 8.86
CA VAL A 517 -9.44 18.67 10.24
C VAL A 517 -10.90 18.72 10.68
N GLN A 518 -11.83 19.13 9.81
CA GLN A 518 -13.25 19.23 10.17
C GLN A 518 -13.98 17.88 10.22
N ILE A 519 -13.56 16.85 9.46
CA ILE A 519 -14.36 15.62 9.25
C ILE A 519 -13.64 14.30 9.59
N GLU A 520 -12.32 14.18 9.34
CA GLU A 520 -11.62 12.89 9.46
C GLU A 520 -10.68 12.79 10.68
N ILE A 521 -10.01 13.89 11.04
CA ILE A 521 -9.01 13.93 12.11
C ILE A 521 -9.72 13.93 13.47
N GLY A 522 -9.30 13.02 14.35
CA GLY A 522 -9.82 12.92 15.71
C GLY A 522 -11.32 12.65 15.79
N GLN A 523 -11.90 11.84 14.88
CA GLN A 523 -13.29 11.40 15.00
C GLN A 523 -13.56 10.79 16.38
N CYS A 524 -14.57 11.28 17.09
CA CYS A 524 -14.78 10.95 18.50
C CYS A 524 -15.65 9.69 18.74
N GLY A 525 -16.10 9.00 17.69
CA GLY A 525 -16.86 7.75 17.80
C GLY A 525 -16.15 6.58 18.51
N PRO A 526 -14.82 6.37 18.38
CA PRO A 526 -14.09 5.40 19.20
C PRO A 526 -14.14 5.73 20.69
N MET A 527 -14.05 7.02 21.06
CA MET A 527 -14.17 7.48 22.45
C MET A 527 -15.59 7.26 22.99
N SER A 528 -16.64 7.57 22.22
CA SER A 528 -18.02 7.32 22.66
C SER A 528 -18.39 5.84 22.74
N LYS A 529 -17.79 4.99 21.87
CA LYS A 529 -17.83 3.51 21.99
C LYS A 529 -17.11 3.01 23.23
N ALA A 530 -15.92 3.55 23.55
CA ALA A 530 -15.16 3.19 24.74
C ALA A 530 -15.93 3.58 26.01
N PHE A 531 -16.51 4.79 26.05
CA PHE A 531 -17.36 5.26 27.13
C PHE A 531 -18.59 4.35 27.34
N ASN A 532 -19.38 4.11 26.29
CA ASN A 532 -20.55 3.21 26.37
C ASN A 532 -20.15 1.79 26.83
N SER A 533 -19.02 1.27 26.34
CA SER A 533 -18.47 -0.02 26.80
C SER A 533 -18.10 -0.01 28.29
N SER A 534 -17.55 1.10 28.81
CA SER A 534 -17.28 1.28 30.25
C SER A 534 -18.57 1.37 31.07
N VAL A 535 -19.58 2.09 30.58
CA VAL A 535 -20.90 2.23 31.24
C VAL A 535 -21.60 0.87 31.34
N VAL A 536 -21.67 0.11 30.23
CA VAL A 536 -22.17 -1.27 30.24
C VAL A 536 -21.33 -2.16 31.17
N GLY A 537 -20.00 -2.00 31.16
CA GLY A 537 -19.07 -2.73 32.01
C GLY A 537 -19.27 -2.51 33.51
N VAL A 538 -19.62 -1.30 33.95
CA VAL A 538 -19.88 -0.99 35.37
C VAL A 538 -21.33 -1.30 35.72
N CYS A 539 -22.29 -0.75 34.97
CA CYS A 539 -23.71 -0.85 35.31
C CYS A 539 -24.24 -2.28 35.13
N LYS A 540 -24.17 -2.84 33.91
CA LYS A 540 -24.81 -4.13 33.60
C LYS A 540 -24.03 -5.34 34.09
N ASN A 541 -22.71 -5.23 34.23
CA ASN A 541 -21.87 -6.36 34.64
C ASN A 541 -21.43 -6.34 36.12
N ILE A 542 -21.60 -5.22 36.85
CA ILE A 542 -21.27 -5.14 38.29
C ILE A 542 -22.50 -4.75 39.11
N ILE A 543 -23.17 -3.64 38.78
CA ILE A 543 -24.25 -3.08 39.63
C ILE A 543 -25.54 -3.90 39.49
N SER A 544 -26.02 -4.19 38.27
CA SER A 544 -27.25 -4.97 38.10
C SER A 544 -27.16 -6.41 38.67
N PRO A 545 -26.04 -7.16 38.57
CA PRO A 545 -25.88 -8.46 39.24
C PRO A 545 -25.80 -8.34 40.77
N PHE A 546 -25.16 -7.29 41.30
CA PHE A 546 -25.16 -6.98 42.74
C PHE A 546 -26.59 -6.67 43.25
N ASN A 547 -27.39 -5.97 42.44
CA ASN A 547 -28.80 -5.71 42.73
C ASN A 547 -29.65 -6.99 42.68
N GLY A 548 -29.41 -7.88 41.71
CA GLY A 548 -30.03 -9.21 41.67
C GLY A 548 -29.68 -10.07 42.89
N PHE A 549 -28.44 -9.98 43.40
CA PHE A 549 -27.99 -10.74 44.56
C PHE A 549 -28.78 -10.39 45.83
N TRP A 550 -28.80 -9.13 46.27
CA TRP A 550 -29.54 -8.78 47.50
C TRP A 550 -31.06 -9.00 47.34
N ALA A 551 -31.61 -8.76 46.14
CA ALA A 551 -33.03 -8.96 45.86
C ALA A 551 -33.44 -10.44 45.97
N SER A 552 -32.58 -11.37 45.54
CA SER A 552 -32.83 -12.81 45.66
C SER A 552 -32.89 -13.26 47.12
N ILE A 553 -31.97 -12.80 47.98
CA ILE A 553 -31.94 -13.14 49.40
C ILE A 553 -33.11 -12.47 50.14
N GLY A 554 -33.46 -11.23 49.77
CA GLY A 554 -34.67 -10.55 50.27
C GLY A 554 -35.94 -11.36 50.00
N TRP A 555 -36.08 -11.92 48.80
CA TRP A 555 -37.19 -12.84 48.47
C TRP A 555 -37.18 -14.13 49.30
N CYS A 556 -36.00 -14.73 49.56
CA CYS A 556 -35.92 -15.89 50.45
C CYS A 556 -36.45 -15.56 51.87
N ILE A 557 -36.11 -14.40 52.43
CA ILE A 557 -36.59 -13.99 53.76
C ILE A 557 -38.10 -13.74 53.75
N LEU A 558 -38.64 -13.08 52.71
CA LEU A 558 -40.08 -12.88 52.56
C LEU A 558 -40.85 -14.21 52.51
N LEU A 559 -40.30 -15.24 51.85
CA LEU A 559 -40.88 -16.58 51.79
C LEU A 559 -40.70 -17.36 53.11
N PHE A 560 -39.64 -17.11 53.89
CA PHE A 560 -39.47 -17.74 55.20
C PHE A 560 -40.53 -17.32 56.22
N MET A 561 -41.08 -16.10 56.13
CA MET A 561 -42.11 -15.61 57.07
C MET A 561 -43.36 -16.51 57.15
N PRO A 562 -44.05 -16.86 56.04
CA PRO A 562 -45.13 -17.86 56.09
C PRO A 562 -44.62 -19.27 56.39
N SER A 563 -43.40 -19.64 55.96
CA SER A 563 -42.82 -20.96 56.27
C SER A 563 -42.65 -21.21 57.77
N ILE A 564 -42.33 -20.19 58.58
CA ILE A 564 -42.28 -20.28 60.04
C ILE A 564 -43.65 -20.70 60.60
N ILE A 565 -44.73 -20.08 60.13
CA ILE A 565 -46.10 -20.35 60.60
C ILE A 565 -46.46 -21.82 60.33
N PHE A 566 -46.23 -22.29 59.09
CA PHE A 566 -46.48 -23.69 58.75
C PHE A 566 -45.56 -24.65 59.52
N ALA A 567 -44.28 -24.32 59.71
CA ALA A 567 -43.34 -25.17 60.45
C ALA A 567 -43.71 -25.36 61.93
N VAL A 568 -44.21 -24.30 62.61
CA VAL A 568 -44.69 -24.39 64.00
C VAL A 568 -45.98 -25.21 64.11
N LEU A 569 -46.92 -25.04 63.16
CA LEU A 569 -48.15 -25.84 63.13
C LEU A 569 -47.88 -27.32 62.83
N LEU A 570 -46.98 -27.60 61.88
CA LEU A 570 -46.57 -28.96 61.51
C LEU A 570 -45.79 -29.65 62.63
N SER A 571 -44.85 -28.97 63.30
CA SER A 571 -44.06 -29.57 64.39
C SER A 571 -44.93 -30.00 65.57
N SER A 572 -45.98 -29.23 65.89
CA SER A 572 -47.02 -29.60 66.87
C SER A 572 -47.83 -30.84 66.44
N SER A 573 -48.18 -30.93 65.16
CA SER A 573 -48.90 -32.10 64.61
C SER A 573 -48.03 -33.36 64.58
N TYR A 574 -46.78 -33.24 64.15
CA TYR A 574 -45.80 -34.33 64.01
C TYR A 574 -45.35 -34.95 65.34
N ARG A 575 -45.47 -34.22 66.45
CA ARG A 575 -45.15 -34.71 67.81
C ARG A 575 -46.26 -35.53 68.47
N LYS A 576 -47.42 -35.69 67.83
CA LYS A 576 -48.52 -36.52 68.34
C LYS A 576 -48.21 -38.01 68.19
N THR A 577 -48.17 -38.72 69.32
CA THR A 577 -48.09 -40.19 69.41
C THR A 577 -49.43 -40.83 69.09
N ASP A 578 -49.43 -42.03 68.49
CA ASP A 578 -50.64 -42.85 68.46
C ASP A 578 -50.95 -43.43 69.85
N PRO A 579 -52.24 -43.57 70.22
CA PRO A 579 -52.63 -44.22 71.46
C PRO A 579 -52.25 -45.71 71.44
N TYR A 580 -51.80 -46.23 72.59
CA TYR A 580 -51.28 -47.58 72.72
C TYR A 580 -52.38 -48.65 72.55
N THR A 581 -52.43 -49.31 71.40
CA THR A 581 -53.35 -50.42 71.11
C THR A 581 -52.75 -51.78 71.50
N GLY A 582 -52.45 -51.95 72.78
CA GLY A 582 -52.04 -53.23 73.37
C GLY A 582 -52.91 -53.56 74.60
N PRO A 583 -53.21 -54.85 74.87
CA PRO A 583 -54.03 -55.22 76.02
C PRO A 583 -53.30 -54.89 77.33
N LEU A 584 -54.01 -54.24 78.25
CA LEU A 584 -53.51 -53.95 79.60
C LEU A 584 -53.38 -55.26 80.38
N VAL A 585 -52.15 -55.72 80.56
CA VAL A 585 -51.85 -56.83 81.49
C VAL A 585 -51.83 -56.26 82.91
N GLU A 586 -52.95 -56.41 83.64
CA GLU A 586 -52.98 -56.09 85.07
C GLU A 586 -51.93 -56.90 85.84
N SER A 587 -51.06 -56.22 86.58
CA SER A 587 -50.00 -56.84 87.38
C SER A 587 -50.55 -57.42 88.69
N ALA A 588 -51.22 -58.57 88.55
CA ALA A 588 -51.91 -59.28 89.64
C ALA A 588 -51.08 -59.35 90.94
N HIS A 589 -51.66 -58.87 92.04
CA HIS A 589 -50.98 -58.73 93.33
C HIS A 589 -50.47 -60.06 93.90
N LYS A 590 -49.14 -60.26 93.92
CA LYS A 590 -48.51 -61.25 94.82
C LYS A 590 -48.63 -60.78 96.27
N LYS A 591 -49.46 -61.48 97.05
CA LYS A 591 -49.72 -61.19 98.48
C LYS A 591 -48.43 -61.23 99.30
N ARG A 592 -48.21 -60.22 100.15
CA ARG A 592 -47.21 -60.25 101.23
C ARG A 592 -47.57 -61.35 102.24
N ARG A 593 -46.56 -62.02 102.82
CA ARG A 593 -46.71 -62.71 104.11
C ARG A 593 -46.61 -61.68 105.25
N PRO A 594 -47.27 -61.88 106.41
CA PRO A 594 -47.19 -60.94 107.53
C PRO A 594 -45.77 -60.85 108.09
N ARG A 595 -45.40 -59.66 108.56
CA ARG A 595 -44.16 -59.40 109.32
C ARG A 595 -44.56 -59.23 110.78
N THR A 596 -44.04 -60.07 111.67
CA THR A 596 -44.22 -59.89 113.12
C THR A 596 -43.53 -58.61 113.60
N SER A 597 -44.10 -58.00 114.63
CA SER A 597 -43.67 -56.71 115.17
C SER A 597 -42.67 -56.92 116.29
N GLU A 598 -41.51 -56.28 116.20
CA GLU A 598 -40.79 -55.81 117.39
C GLU A 598 -40.47 -54.33 117.20
N THR A 599 -40.71 -53.56 118.26
CA THR A 599 -40.68 -52.10 118.27
C THR A 599 -39.52 -51.66 119.15
N TYR A 600 -38.62 -50.83 118.62
CA TYR A 600 -37.87 -49.92 119.48
C TYR A 600 -37.72 -48.55 118.82
N ASP A 601 -38.16 -47.54 119.56
CA ASP A 601 -37.93 -46.13 119.30
C ASP A 601 -36.57 -45.75 119.89
N ASN A 602 -35.78 -44.92 119.20
CA ASN A 602 -34.83 -44.06 119.90
C ASN A 602 -34.39 -42.82 119.10
N ARG A 603 -34.21 -41.74 119.87
CA ARG A 603 -33.91 -40.38 119.41
C ARG A 603 -32.41 -40.15 119.15
N ASN A 604 -32.15 -39.06 118.43
CA ASN A 604 -30.90 -38.28 118.37
C ASN A 604 -29.69 -38.94 117.68
N GLY A 605 -28.97 -38.14 116.88
CA GLY A 605 -27.66 -38.50 116.32
C GLY A 605 -27.25 -37.56 115.18
N TYR A 606 -25.98 -37.18 115.12
CA TYR A 606 -25.37 -36.41 114.02
C TYR A 606 -24.39 -37.31 113.23
N VAL A 607 -24.11 -36.92 111.99
CA VAL A 607 -23.21 -37.56 110.97
C VAL A 607 -21.72 -37.21 111.29
N PRO A 608 -20.62 -37.91 110.87
CA PRO A 608 -20.37 -38.86 109.74
C PRO A 608 -19.51 -40.15 110.05
N ASP A 609 -18.90 -40.72 108.99
CA ASP A 609 -17.82 -41.76 108.89
C ASP A 609 -18.24 -43.24 109.10
N TYR A 610 -17.55 -44.29 108.59
CA TYR A 610 -16.12 -44.49 108.21
C TYR A 610 -15.91 -45.54 107.07
N MET A 611 -14.65 -45.80 106.67
CA MET A 611 -14.20 -46.77 105.63
C MET A 611 -13.57 -48.09 106.17
N LEU A 612 -13.24 -49.03 105.25
CA LEU A 612 -12.54 -50.35 105.38
C LEU A 612 -13.47 -51.51 105.77
N GLY A 613 -13.45 -52.72 105.19
CA GLY A 613 -12.61 -53.49 104.25
C GLY A 613 -13.04 -54.99 104.39
N ALA A 614 -12.54 -56.04 103.75
CA ALA A 614 -11.68 -56.28 102.57
C ALA A 614 -11.85 -57.78 102.14
N GLY A 615 -11.17 -58.24 101.06
CA GLY A 615 -11.19 -59.63 100.55
C GLY A 615 -12.03 -59.76 99.27
N GLU A 616 -11.48 -59.84 98.05
CA GLU A 616 -10.45 -60.71 97.45
C GLU A 616 -10.90 -62.15 97.17
N ASP A 617 -10.94 -62.50 95.87
CA ASP A 617 -10.41 -63.77 95.35
C ASP A 617 -10.08 -63.61 93.84
N ALA A 618 -9.06 -64.31 93.32
CA ALA A 618 -8.60 -64.11 91.93
C ALA A 618 -7.86 -65.33 91.33
N ALA A 619 -8.34 -65.83 90.17
CA ALA A 619 -7.68 -66.92 89.43
C ALA A 619 -7.90 -66.84 87.90
N ARG A 620 -7.10 -67.63 87.15
CA ARG A 620 -7.10 -67.75 85.67
C ARG A 620 -7.63 -69.13 85.22
N PHE A 621 -7.48 -69.41 83.91
CA PHE A 621 -7.62 -70.68 83.17
C PHE A 621 -9.01 -71.01 82.58
N ARG A 622 -9.18 -71.87 81.55
CA ARG A 622 -8.46 -72.10 80.26
C ARG A 622 -9.13 -73.31 79.51
N ARG A 623 -9.62 -73.08 78.27
CA ARG A 623 -9.83 -74.06 77.14
C ARG A 623 -10.89 -75.19 77.21
N GLU A 624 -11.38 -75.52 75.99
CA GLU A 624 -11.73 -76.86 75.42
C GLU A 624 -12.90 -77.68 76.05
N ALA A 625 -13.72 -78.47 75.32
CA ALA A 625 -13.87 -78.70 73.85
C ALA A 625 -15.16 -79.48 73.43
N TYR A 626 -15.67 -79.18 72.21
CA TYR A 626 -16.34 -80.08 71.23
C TYR A 626 -17.74 -80.71 71.55
N PRO A 627 -18.49 -81.30 70.56
CA PRO A 627 -18.13 -81.62 69.17
C PRO A 627 -19.04 -81.10 68.02
N GLN A 628 -18.50 -81.17 66.78
CA GLN A 628 -19.24 -81.18 65.50
C GLN A 628 -19.47 -82.63 65.00
N PRO A 629 -20.29 -82.83 63.94
CA PRO A 629 -19.70 -83.26 62.66
C PRO A 629 -19.96 -82.33 61.45
N SER A 630 -18.89 -82.04 60.69
CA SER A 630 -18.68 -82.25 59.24
C SER A 630 -19.86 -82.14 58.24
N SER A 631 -19.68 -81.66 56.99
CA SER A 631 -18.48 -81.83 56.14
C SER A 631 -18.21 -80.74 55.08
N HIS A 632 -16.93 -80.63 54.70
CA HIS A 632 -16.30 -80.31 53.38
C HIS A 632 -17.13 -79.70 52.23
N ALA A 633 -16.61 -78.78 51.39
CA ALA A 633 -15.32 -78.04 51.31
C ALA A 633 -15.53 -76.84 50.32
N ASN A 634 -14.58 -76.14 49.66
CA ASN A 634 -13.13 -76.25 49.46
C ASN A 634 -12.53 -74.86 49.05
N SER A 635 -11.22 -74.73 48.84
CA SER A 635 -10.59 -73.46 48.37
C SER A 635 -9.29 -73.65 47.56
N ARG A 636 -8.97 -72.66 46.70
CA ARG A 636 -7.70 -72.33 45.97
C ARG A 636 -8.04 -71.40 44.77
N TYR A 637 -7.14 -70.67 44.09
CA TYR A 637 -5.87 -69.97 44.42
C TYR A 637 -5.52 -69.07 43.19
N SER A 638 -4.45 -68.27 43.27
CA SER A 638 -4.07 -67.21 42.32
C SER A 638 -3.72 -67.61 40.86
N ARG A 639 -3.71 -66.59 39.97
CA ARG A 639 -2.60 -66.18 39.03
C ARG A 639 -2.83 -66.29 37.50
N VAL A 640 -2.15 -65.40 36.74
CA VAL A 640 -1.75 -65.42 35.30
C VAL A 640 -2.75 -64.94 34.22
N ASP A 641 -2.51 -63.70 33.75
CA ASP A 641 -2.23 -63.21 32.38
C ASP A 641 -3.10 -63.51 31.11
N VAL A 642 -3.42 -62.38 30.43
CA VAL A 642 -3.35 -62.13 28.96
C VAL A 642 -4.52 -62.55 28.03
N THR A 643 -4.63 -61.77 26.95
CA THR A 643 -5.63 -61.66 25.85
C THR A 643 -5.39 -62.72 24.73
N PRO A 644 -6.07 -62.77 23.54
CA PRO A 644 -6.97 -61.77 22.90
C PRO A 644 -8.16 -62.24 21.98
N THR A 645 -8.90 -61.25 21.46
CA THR A 645 -9.52 -61.12 20.10
C THR A 645 -10.79 -61.86 19.60
N TYR A 646 -11.53 -61.10 18.75
CA TYR A 646 -12.43 -61.45 17.62
C TYR A 646 -13.93 -61.79 17.83
N ALA A 647 -14.72 -61.54 16.76
CA ALA A 647 -16.19 -61.60 16.58
C ALA A 647 -16.53 -62.33 15.24
N PRO A 648 -17.76 -62.38 14.61
CA PRO A 648 -19.09 -61.76 14.85
C PRO A 648 -20.18 -62.83 15.20
N GLU A 649 -21.47 -62.95 14.80
CA GLU A 649 -22.44 -62.44 13.77
C GLU A 649 -23.90 -62.41 14.34
N VAL A 650 -24.81 -61.47 14.02
CA VAL A 650 -25.71 -61.22 12.83
C VAL A 650 -26.96 -62.13 12.69
N TYR A 651 -28.18 -61.55 12.77
CA TYR A 651 -29.28 -61.72 11.77
C TYR A 651 -30.46 -60.70 11.91
N LYS A 652 -31.31 -60.57 10.86
CA LYS A 652 -32.50 -59.67 10.68
C LYS A 652 -33.50 -60.31 9.68
N PRO A 653 -34.83 -60.01 9.67
CA PRO A 653 -35.45 -58.78 9.08
C PRO A 653 -36.48 -58.10 10.06
N SER A 654 -37.66 -57.50 9.80
CA SER A 654 -38.63 -57.35 8.66
C SER A 654 -39.48 -56.04 8.76
N ALA A 655 -40.45 -55.83 7.84
CA ALA A 655 -41.35 -54.65 7.71
C ALA A 655 -42.69 -55.08 6.98
N PRO A 656 -43.64 -54.24 6.45
CA PRO A 656 -43.66 -52.75 6.31
C PRO A 656 -45.04 -51.96 6.34
N SER A 657 -44.93 -50.62 6.24
CA SER A 657 -45.74 -49.66 5.41
C SER A 657 -47.05 -48.94 5.88
N ALA A 658 -47.33 -47.80 5.19
CA ALA A 658 -48.56 -46.96 5.08
C ALA A 658 -48.79 -45.80 6.13
N ASN A 659 -49.19 -44.55 5.79
CA ASN A 659 -49.24 -43.80 4.49
C ASN A 659 -49.50 -42.25 4.65
N TRP A 660 -49.31 -41.45 3.57
CA TRP A 660 -49.79 -40.05 3.27
C TRP A 660 -49.11 -38.76 3.84
N THR A 661 -49.28 -37.65 3.07
CA THR A 661 -48.70 -36.26 3.10
C THR A 661 -49.76 -35.26 2.50
N PRO A 662 -49.55 -33.94 2.17
CA PRO A 662 -48.35 -33.05 2.20
C PRO A 662 -48.53 -31.55 2.64
N ASP A 663 -47.42 -30.79 2.59
CA ASP A 663 -47.23 -29.31 2.47
C ASP A 663 -47.79 -28.33 3.55
N TYR A 664 -47.28 -27.09 3.77
CA TYR A 664 -46.37 -26.20 3.00
C TYR A 664 -45.44 -25.35 3.94
N SER A 665 -44.40 -24.73 3.36
CA SER A 665 -43.66 -23.51 3.82
C SER A 665 -42.58 -23.51 4.94
N SER A 666 -41.31 -23.52 4.47
CA SER A 666 -40.22 -22.54 4.75
C SER A 666 -39.42 -22.45 6.07
N SER A 667 -38.10 -22.41 5.87
CA SER A 667 -37.00 -21.87 6.69
C SER A 667 -36.53 -22.67 7.92
N SER A 668 -35.25 -23.05 7.90
CA SER A 668 -34.59 -23.91 8.89
C SER A 668 -33.46 -23.20 9.63
N ASN A 669 -33.16 -23.70 10.82
CA ASN A 669 -32.22 -23.13 11.80
C ASN A 669 -30.78 -23.63 11.67
N LEU A 670 -29.87 -22.89 12.32
CA LEU A 670 -28.58 -23.33 12.92
C LEU A 670 -27.44 -23.88 12.04
N GLY A 671 -26.24 -23.40 12.36
CA GLY A 671 -24.94 -24.01 12.04
C GLY A 671 -23.83 -23.38 12.89
N SER A 672 -23.03 -24.21 13.57
CA SER A 672 -21.89 -23.83 14.43
C SER A 672 -20.95 -25.06 14.56
N PRO A 673 -19.71 -24.90 15.05
CA PRO A 673 -18.68 -24.01 14.51
C PRO A 673 -17.34 -24.74 14.30
N ASP A 674 -16.49 -24.27 13.38
CA ASP A 674 -15.07 -24.67 13.33
C ASP A 674 -14.18 -23.47 12.97
N TYR A 675 -12.94 -23.48 13.46
CA TYR A 675 -12.08 -22.29 13.52
C TYR A 675 -10.68 -22.60 12.96
N GLU A 676 -10.50 -22.37 11.66
CA GLU A 676 -9.24 -22.66 10.95
C GLU A 676 -8.38 -21.40 10.73
N ARG A 677 -7.05 -21.58 10.68
CA ARG A 677 -6.07 -20.51 10.91
C ARG A 677 -5.20 -20.25 9.67
N PRO A 678 -5.22 -19.05 9.07
CA PRO A 678 -4.47 -18.78 7.82
C PRO A 678 -2.95 -18.59 8.05
N PRO A 679 -2.11 -18.92 7.05
CA PRO A 679 -0.64 -18.77 7.09
C PRO A 679 -0.15 -17.35 6.67
N PRO A 680 1.14 -17.02 6.90
CA PRO A 680 1.67 -15.67 6.70
C PRO A 680 2.19 -15.34 5.28
N TYR A 681 1.94 -14.10 4.86
CA TYR A 681 2.64 -13.23 3.89
C TYR A 681 3.43 -13.81 2.70
N TYR A 682 3.01 -13.40 1.50
CA TYR A 682 3.94 -12.96 0.43
C TYR A 682 3.32 -11.77 -0.32
N PHE A 683 4.12 -10.77 -0.71
CA PHE A 683 3.64 -9.51 -1.29
C PHE A 683 4.56 -9.05 -2.44
N PRO A 684 4.14 -9.18 -3.72
CA PRO A 684 4.91 -8.65 -4.85
C PRO A 684 4.64 -7.15 -5.03
N GLY A 685 5.70 -6.35 -5.11
CA GLY A 685 5.60 -4.94 -5.51
C GLY A 685 5.40 -4.78 -7.03
N PRO A 686 4.94 -3.60 -7.49
CA PRO A 686 4.73 -3.34 -8.92
C PRO A 686 6.06 -3.22 -9.68
N MET A 687 6.11 -3.81 -10.87
CA MET A 687 7.14 -3.55 -11.89
C MET A 687 6.67 -2.42 -12.83
N PRO A 688 7.59 -1.65 -13.43
CA PRO A 688 7.23 -0.55 -14.33
C PRO A 688 6.84 -1.06 -15.72
N GLU A 689 5.78 -0.51 -16.29
CA GLU A 689 5.52 -0.62 -17.74
C GLU A 689 6.41 0.35 -18.51
N ASN A 690 6.81 -0.06 -19.71
CA ASN A 690 7.67 0.70 -20.61
C ASN A 690 7.11 0.56 -22.04
N ASN A 691 7.19 1.64 -22.82
CA ASN A 691 6.36 1.93 -24.01
C ASN A 691 6.05 0.77 -24.98
N GLY A 692 4.82 0.77 -25.50
CA GLY A 692 4.38 0.15 -26.75
C GLY A 692 3.43 1.09 -27.49
#